data_AF-A0A2K3DS38-F1
#
_entry.id   AF-A0A2K3DS38-F1
#
_cell.length_a   1.000
_cell.length_b   1.000
_cell.length_c   1.000
_cell.angle_alpha   90.00
_cell.angle_beta   90.00
_cell.angle_gamma   90.00
#
_symmetry.space_group_name_H-M   'P 1'
#
loop_
_entity.id
_entity.type
_entity.pdbx_description
1 polymer ?
#
loop_
_entity_poly.entity_id
_entity_poly.type
_entity_poly.pdbx_seq_one_letter_code
_entity_poly.pdbx_strand_id
1 'polypeptide(L)'
;MAQKPPIKVWRLRGELHRAALPWPGVDFAAHWGRPEPWLALTLPQRRRLLCLAASSGHAPSLDAALAHCGCTLTPEVLAAAAAAGNMAFCVRLMAMRERPPSSSSRLPINVGEALAEIAAQNGQLPVLQLLLANCEDFGIAPAVSAAARGACAGGHLDVLAWLQQVHGYSPKTRDVEAAARAGQVVMLEHLLGLLFETAYAPLAITPARMRFVAAFKRANEGNGRRCNRRLLLLAMIHGCPVEALRRHYSCRPPWRWRLGGAPGVAVAAAAAAAAGNWEVADSNAELAEERTEPEASRRPGGGQQQSATDEGLSSSAGLVEQAAAAVGSATRCWAAKLDFLRHRWGGAVFDQVLRGVRGGLEASAGIWAAAARPADALERLRWLRREHGGGGFLADAVKPAALQAASEGRAAELRYLWDECGGAWEDDDFVHRLVGAAGCGGGAGGGAGGDAGVLQLLAERGNAAFTVLHAWNEVRTGNGTGTRLEWLVENATGEVDMDEWDQQNVVPPDVLWGCVWEEAARQGADVPLLRALRELRGVPIDLGALAEGGSEEALEWAAAELEQEAQAAAAAAAAAVQAQAAEQAPAQAPEQQAQLEAAGGGGLRALQPQEVWRVKNAGNLAALTWLRGRGLVPPLEP
;
A
#
# COMPACT_ATOMS: atom_id res chain seq x y z
N MET A 1 4.70 -26.64 16.01
CA MET A 1 3.48 -25.79 15.87
C MET A 1 3.67 -24.89 14.66
N ALA A 2 3.06 -25.23 13.53
CA ALA A 2 3.22 -24.50 12.27
C ALA A 2 2.52 -23.14 12.35
N GLN A 3 3.30 -22.05 12.31
CA GLN A 3 2.77 -20.70 12.17
C GLN A 3 2.06 -20.60 10.81
N LYS A 4 0.73 -20.44 10.83
CA LYS A 4 -0.04 -20.07 9.64
C LYS A 4 0.55 -18.78 9.06
N PRO A 5 0.93 -18.73 7.77
CA PRO A 5 1.43 -17.49 7.19
C PRO A 5 0.34 -16.41 7.28
N PRO A 6 0.71 -15.15 7.56
CA PRO A 6 -0.26 -14.06 7.66
C PRO A 6 -0.96 -13.89 6.31
N ILE A 7 -2.29 -13.79 6.36
CA ILE A 7 -3.14 -13.47 5.20
C ILE A 7 -2.72 -12.08 4.72
N LYS A 8 -1.86 -12.02 3.68
CA LYS A 8 -1.54 -10.77 2.99
C LYS A 8 -2.84 -10.26 2.36
N VAL A 9 -3.44 -9.25 3.00
CA VAL A 9 -4.46 -8.42 2.36
C VAL A 9 -3.76 -7.75 1.19
N TRP A 10 -4.10 -8.17 -0.03
CA TRP A 10 -3.61 -7.56 -1.25
C TRP A 10 -4.12 -6.12 -1.28
N ARG A 11 -3.28 -5.17 -0.87
CA ARG A 11 -3.41 -3.78 -1.28
C ARG A 11 -2.49 -3.63 -2.48
N LEU A 12 -3.03 -3.24 -3.64
CA LEU A 12 -2.23 -2.72 -4.73
C LEU A 12 -1.39 -1.58 -4.15
N ARG A 13 -0.10 -1.84 -3.89
CA ARG A 13 0.84 -0.83 -3.45
C ARG A 13 1.33 -0.16 -4.72
N GLY A 14 0.73 0.97 -5.08
CA GLY A 14 1.11 1.78 -6.26
C GLY A 14 -0.08 2.35 -7.01
N GLU A 15 0.16 3.36 -7.84
CA GLU A 15 -0.79 3.80 -8.88
C GLU A 15 -1.02 2.66 -9.87
N LEU A 16 -2.28 2.34 -10.17
CA LEU A 16 -2.63 1.46 -11.27
C LEU A 16 -1.99 2.03 -12.55
N HIS A 17 -1.08 1.27 -13.17
CA HIS A 17 -0.39 1.69 -14.39
C HIS A 17 -1.39 1.88 -15.53
N ARG A 18 -1.80 3.13 -15.74
CA ARG A 18 -2.74 3.52 -16.79
C ARG A 18 -2.03 4.19 -17.94
N ALA A 19 -2.44 3.81 -19.15
CA ALA A 19 -2.08 4.47 -20.38
C ALA A 19 -2.51 5.95 -20.31
N ALA A 20 -1.56 6.85 -20.54
CA ALA A 20 -1.87 8.24 -20.84
C ALA A 20 -2.55 8.33 -22.21
N LEU A 21 -3.53 9.22 -22.34
CA LEU A 21 -4.23 9.46 -23.61
C LEU A 21 -3.78 10.80 -24.22
N PRO A 22 -3.57 10.87 -25.56
CA PRO A 22 -3.78 9.80 -26.54
C PRO A 22 -2.69 8.71 -26.51
N TRP A 23 -3.11 7.43 -26.61
CA TRP A 23 -2.19 6.29 -26.62
C TRP A 23 -1.51 6.14 -27.99
N PRO A 24 -0.17 5.98 -28.07
CA PRO A 24 0.54 5.83 -29.33
C PRO A 24 0.41 4.39 -29.88
N GLY A 25 -0.82 3.99 -30.26
CA GLY A 25 -1.13 2.59 -30.58
C GLY A 25 -0.34 2.00 -31.75
N VAL A 26 -0.21 2.74 -32.85
CA VAL A 26 0.50 2.29 -34.07
C VAL A 26 2.00 2.19 -33.80
N ASP A 27 2.60 3.23 -33.22
CA ASP A 27 4.03 3.25 -32.90
C ASP A 27 4.38 2.19 -31.85
N PHE A 28 3.51 2.00 -30.86
CA PHE A 28 3.65 0.93 -29.89
C PHE A 28 3.65 -0.44 -30.57
N ALA A 29 2.67 -0.72 -31.42
CA ALA A 29 2.60 -2.01 -32.11
C ALA A 29 3.77 -2.22 -33.08
N ALA A 30 4.25 -1.16 -33.73
CA ALA A 30 5.40 -1.21 -34.63
C ALA A 30 6.71 -1.53 -33.89
N HIS A 31 6.92 -0.92 -32.71
CA HIS A 31 8.10 -1.13 -31.90
C HIS A 31 8.02 -2.43 -31.10
N TRP A 32 6.97 -2.62 -30.30
CA TRP A 32 6.78 -3.75 -29.39
C TRP A 32 6.19 -5.01 -30.04
N GLY A 33 5.81 -4.95 -31.32
CA GLY A 33 5.37 -6.12 -32.08
C GLY A 33 6.48 -7.05 -32.53
N ARG A 34 7.73 -6.77 -32.14
CA ARG A 34 8.90 -7.62 -32.38
C ARG A 34 9.50 -8.06 -31.05
N PRO A 35 10.17 -9.22 -30.97
CA PRO A 35 10.71 -9.73 -29.71
C PRO A 35 11.92 -8.93 -29.19
N GLU A 36 12.72 -8.31 -30.07
CA GLU A 36 14.02 -7.73 -29.70
C GLU A 36 13.93 -6.65 -28.61
N PRO A 37 12.98 -5.69 -28.64
CA PRO A 37 12.86 -4.69 -27.59
C PRO A 37 12.47 -5.26 -26.22
N TRP A 38 11.86 -6.45 -26.18
CA TRP A 38 11.46 -7.10 -24.92
C TRP A 38 12.62 -7.78 -24.21
N LEU A 39 13.70 -8.12 -24.94
CA LEU A 39 14.87 -8.81 -24.39
C LEU A 39 15.63 -7.94 -23.37
N ALA A 40 15.64 -6.62 -23.59
CA ALA A 40 16.25 -5.64 -22.71
C ALA A 40 15.46 -5.40 -21.42
N LEU A 41 14.17 -5.74 -21.41
CA LEU A 41 13.27 -5.39 -20.32
C LEU A 41 13.29 -6.40 -19.18
N THR A 42 13.33 -5.88 -17.95
CA THR A 42 13.22 -6.68 -16.73
C THR A 42 11.79 -7.17 -16.53
N LEU A 43 11.59 -8.19 -15.70
CA LEU A 43 10.25 -8.72 -15.44
C LEU A 43 9.25 -7.64 -14.94
N PRO A 44 9.60 -6.74 -13.99
CA PRO A 44 8.72 -5.65 -13.59
C PRO A 44 8.37 -4.69 -14.73
N GLN A 45 9.34 -4.35 -15.58
CA GLN A 45 9.12 -3.46 -16.74
C GLN A 45 8.17 -4.08 -17.75
N ARG A 46 8.33 -5.38 -18.06
CA ARG A 46 7.43 -6.11 -18.98
C ARG A 46 6.01 -6.20 -18.44
N ARG A 47 5.85 -6.46 -17.13
CA ARG A 47 4.54 -6.42 -16.45
C ARG A 47 3.90 -5.04 -16.53
N ARG A 48 4.68 -3.98 -16.31
CA ARG A 48 4.20 -2.60 -16.40
C ARG A 48 3.73 -2.26 -17.82
N LEU A 49 4.50 -2.60 -18.85
CA LEU A 49 4.09 -2.40 -20.25
C LEU A 49 2.82 -3.19 -20.60
N LEU A 50 2.69 -4.43 -20.10
CA LEU A 50 1.50 -5.23 -20.28
C LEU A 50 0.27 -4.59 -19.61
N CYS A 51 0.39 -4.05 -18.40
CA CYS A 51 -0.66 -3.27 -17.74
C CYS A 51 -1.05 -2.03 -18.54
N LEU A 52 -0.06 -1.29 -19.07
CA LEU A 52 -0.31 -0.11 -19.91
C LEU A 52 -1.07 -0.49 -21.19
N ALA A 53 -0.62 -1.52 -21.91
CA ALA A 53 -1.30 -2.05 -23.09
C ALA A 53 -2.73 -2.51 -22.77
N ALA A 54 -2.94 -3.21 -21.65
CA ALA A 54 -4.26 -3.64 -21.19
C ALA A 54 -5.19 -2.48 -20.81
N SER A 55 -4.65 -1.37 -20.32
CA SER A 55 -5.42 -0.16 -20.04
C SER A 55 -5.68 0.72 -21.28
N SER A 56 -4.92 0.54 -22.37
CA SER A 56 -4.98 1.41 -23.56
C SER A 56 -6.24 1.26 -24.42
N GLY A 57 -6.91 0.10 -24.36
CA GLY A 57 -8.03 -0.24 -25.26
C GLY A 57 -7.62 -0.54 -26.71
N HIS A 58 -6.33 -0.51 -27.05
CA HIS A 58 -5.83 -0.76 -28.41
C HIS A 58 -5.48 -2.25 -28.61
N ALA A 59 -6.33 -3.00 -29.31
CA ALA A 59 -6.20 -4.46 -29.45
C ALA A 59 -4.83 -4.93 -30.00
N PRO A 60 -4.28 -4.32 -31.07
CA PRO A 60 -2.95 -4.70 -31.56
C PRO A 60 -1.82 -4.49 -30.54
N SER A 61 -1.93 -3.49 -29.66
CA SER A 61 -0.94 -3.27 -28.59
C SER A 61 -1.02 -4.37 -27.54
N LEU A 62 -2.23 -4.79 -27.16
CA LEU A 62 -2.39 -5.91 -26.24
C LEU A 62 -1.93 -7.23 -26.87
N ASP A 63 -2.19 -7.45 -28.17
CA ASP A 63 -1.73 -8.64 -28.90
C ASP A 63 -0.20 -8.72 -28.93
N ALA A 64 0.46 -7.62 -29.32
CA ALA A 64 1.92 -7.53 -29.30
C ALA A 64 2.48 -7.81 -27.90
N ALA A 65 1.90 -7.20 -26.86
CA ALA A 65 2.34 -7.41 -25.49
C ALA A 65 2.14 -8.86 -25.03
N LEU A 66 0.99 -9.48 -25.29
CA LEU A 66 0.75 -10.88 -24.91
C LEU A 66 1.64 -11.86 -25.67
N ALA A 67 1.98 -11.57 -26.93
CA ALA A 67 2.84 -12.42 -27.74
C ALA A 67 4.31 -12.42 -27.26
N HIS A 68 4.81 -11.28 -26.76
CA HIS A 68 6.25 -11.10 -26.51
C HIS A 68 6.64 -10.80 -25.06
N CYS A 69 5.69 -10.51 -24.14
CA CYS A 69 6.04 -10.13 -22.77
C CYS A 69 6.79 -11.20 -21.97
N GLY A 70 6.66 -12.48 -22.35
CA GLY A 70 7.37 -13.58 -21.67
C GLY A 70 7.10 -13.66 -20.16
N CYS A 71 5.95 -13.17 -19.69
CA CYS A 71 5.60 -13.11 -18.28
C CYS A 71 4.24 -13.77 -18.01
N THR A 72 4.03 -14.28 -16.79
CA THR A 72 2.73 -14.82 -16.38
C THR A 72 1.71 -13.70 -16.18
N LEU A 73 0.44 -13.95 -16.55
CA LEU A 73 -0.65 -13.00 -16.36
C LEU A 73 -0.92 -12.76 -14.87
N THR A 74 -0.60 -11.56 -14.39
CA THR A 74 -0.88 -11.12 -13.02
C THR A 74 -2.28 -10.51 -12.91
N PRO A 75 -2.90 -10.54 -11.71
CA PRO A 75 -4.19 -9.87 -11.48
C PRO A 75 -4.14 -8.34 -11.70
N GLU A 76 -2.95 -7.74 -11.65
CA GLU A 76 -2.74 -6.30 -11.91
C GLU A 76 -3.06 -5.91 -13.35
N VAL A 77 -2.78 -6.78 -14.33
CA VAL A 77 -3.12 -6.56 -15.75
C VAL A 77 -4.63 -6.47 -15.93
N LEU A 78 -5.36 -7.37 -15.27
CA LEU A 78 -6.82 -7.36 -15.27
C LEU A 78 -7.35 -6.13 -14.53
N ALA A 79 -6.73 -5.73 -13.42
CA ALA A 79 -7.09 -4.52 -12.68
C ALA A 79 -6.89 -3.25 -13.51
N ALA A 80 -5.79 -3.16 -14.28
CA ALA A 80 -5.52 -2.03 -15.18
C ALA A 80 -6.56 -1.95 -16.32
N ALA A 81 -6.91 -3.08 -16.95
CA ALA A 81 -7.98 -3.14 -17.95
C ALA A 81 -9.35 -2.79 -17.36
N ALA A 82 -9.66 -3.30 -16.16
CA ALA A 82 -10.93 -3.06 -15.48
C ALA A 82 -11.07 -1.61 -15.06
N ALA A 83 -10.00 -1.01 -14.54
CA ALA A 83 -9.94 0.40 -14.23
C ALA A 83 -10.19 1.25 -15.49
N ALA A 84 -9.64 0.85 -16.64
CA ALA A 84 -9.82 1.57 -17.91
C ALA A 84 -11.18 1.34 -18.59
N GLY A 85 -11.99 0.38 -18.12
CA GLY A 85 -13.28 0.06 -18.73
C GLY A 85 -13.20 -0.85 -19.95
N ASN A 86 -12.06 -1.49 -20.22
CA ASN A 86 -11.83 -2.30 -21.42
C ASN A 86 -12.49 -3.68 -21.30
N MET A 87 -13.82 -3.75 -21.42
CA MET A 87 -14.60 -4.97 -21.23
C MET A 87 -14.11 -6.15 -22.09
N ALA A 88 -13.81 -5.90 -23.38
CA ALA A 88 -13.31 -6.94 -24.29
C ALA A 88 -11.98 -7.54 -23.79
N PHE A 89 -11.11 -6.71 -23.22
CA PHE A 89 -9.84 -7.17 -22.66
C PHE A 89 -10.04 -7.90 -21.35
N CYS A 90 -10.94 -7.43 -20.48
CA CYS A 90 -11.30 -8.16 -19.26
C CYS A 90 -11.82 -9.57 -19.56
N VAL A 91 -12.76 -9.73 -20.51
CA VAL A 91 -13.27 -11.05 -20.96
C VAL A 91 -12.11 -11.93 -21.43
N ARG A 92 -11.26 -11.40 -22.31
CA ARG A 92 -10.16 -12.14 -22.90
C ARG A 92 -9.12 -12.56 -21.85
N LEU A 93 -8.73 -11.66 -20.96
CA LEU A 93 -7.75 -11.92 -19.89
C LEU A 93 -8.28 -12.92 -18.86
N MET A 94 -9.58 -12.91 -18.55
CA MET A 94 -10.20 -13.91 -17.68
C MET A 94 -10.20 -15.30 -18.36
N ALA A 95 -10.56 -15.38 -19.64
CA ALA A 95 -10.57 -16.63 -20.40
C ALA A 95 -9.16 -17.26 -20.51
N MET A 96 -8.11 -16.44 -20.67
CA MET A 96 -6.72 -16.93 -20.70
C MET A 96 -6.24 -17.49 -19.36
N ARG A 97 -6.88 -17.12 -18.24
CA ARG A 97 -6.48 -17.53 -16.89
C ARG A 97 -7.05 -18.90 -16.50
N GLU A 98 -8.04 -19.42 -17.23
CA GLU A 98 -8.79 -20.65 -16.90
C GLU A 98 -8.13 -21.97 -17.34
N ARG A 99 -6.79 -22.04 -17.51
CA ARG A 99 -6.14 -23.30 -17.92
C ARG A 99 -4.95 -23.67 -17.02
N PRO A 100 -5.24 -24.38 -15.92
CA PRO A 100 -4.81 -25.78 -15.87
C PRO A 100 -5.98 -26.76 -15.62
N PRO A 101 -5.98 -27.94 -16.28
CA PRO A 101 -6.83 -29.05 -15.87
C PRO A 101 -6.23 -29.62 -14.59
N SER A 102 -7.08 -29.93 -13.60
CA SER A 102 -6.75 -30.46 -12.27
C SER A 102 -6.50 -29.39 -11.20
N SER A 103 -7.49 -29.24 -10.32
CA SER A 103 -7.50 -28.44 -9.08
C SER A 103 -7.80 -26.95 -9.25
N SER A 104 -9.10 -26.62 -9.19
CA SER A 104 -9.65 -25.35 -8.67
C SER A 104 -8.82 -24.08 -8.95
N SER A 105 -8.62 -23.77 -10.23
CA SER A 105 -8.01 -22.52 -10.70
C SER A 105 -8.97 -21.35 -10.49
N ARG A 106 -9.04 -20.86 -9.25
CA ARG A 106 -9.96 -19.82 -8.79
C ARG A 106 -9.22 -18.48 -8.66
N LEU A 107 -9.91 -17.36 -8.92
CA LEU A 107 -9.49 -16.06 -8.40
C LEU A 107 -9.28 -16.21 -6.88
N PRO A 108 -8.09 -15.91 -6.31
CA PRO A 108 -7.95 -15.83 -4.87
C PRO A 108 -9.01 -14.85 -4.35
N ILE A 109 -9.67 -15.20 -3.25
CA ILE A 109 -10.83 -14.51 -2.65
C ILE A 109 -10.69 -12.98 -2.65
N ASN A 110 -9.48 -12.48 -2.40
CA ASN A 110 -9.18 -11.05 -2.27
C ASN A 110 -9.07 -10.30 -3.62
N VAL A 111 -8.86 -11.02 -4.73
CA VAL A 111 -8.65 -10.40 -6.06
C VAL A 111 -9.97 -9.94 -6.66
N GLY A 112 -11.05 -10.71 -6.50
CA GLY A 112 -12.37 -10.34 -7.00
C GLY A 112 -12.94 -9.09 -6.34
N GLU A 113 -12.80 -8.96 -5.01
CA GLU A 113 -13.21 -7.77 -4.25
C GLU A 113 -12.45 -6.52 -4.70
N ALA A 114 -11.13 -6.62 -4.84
CA ALA A 114 -10.29 -5.51 -5.28
C ALA A 114 -10.65 -5.06 -6.69
N LEU A 115 -10.86 -5.99 -7.64
CA LEU A 115 -11.27 -5.67 -9.00
C LEU A 115 -12.64 -4.97 -9.05
N ALA A 116 -13.60 -5.42 -8.24
CA ALA A 116 -14.92 -4.81 -8.15
C ALA A 116 -14.86 -3.39 -7.56
N GLU A 117 -14.06 -3.18 -6.52
CA GLU A 117 -13.82 -1.86 -5.93
C GLU A 117 -13.18 -0.90 -6.95
N ILE A 118 -12.16 -1.35 -7.67
CA ILE A 118 -11.46 -0.54 -8.69
C ILE A 118 -12.39 -0.20 -9.86
N ALA A 119 -13.12 -1.16 -10.41
CA ALA A 119 -14.06 -0.92 -11.51
C ALA A 119 -15.12 0.10 -11.09
N ALA A 120 -15.70 -0.07 -9.89
CA ALA A 120 -16.71 0.82 -9.36
C ALA A 120 -16.17 2.23 -9.03
N GLN A 121 -14.95 2.32 -8.49
CA GLN A 121 -14.27 3.59 -8.21
C GLN A 121 -14.00 4.42 -9.46
N ASN A 122 -13.97 3.77 -10.63
CA ASN A 122 -13.74 4.42 -11.91
C ASN A 122 -14.99 4.48 -12.80
N GLY A 123 -16.16 4.16 -12.25
CA GLY A 123 -17.44 4.29 -12.95
C GLY A 123 -17.69 3.25 -14.03
N GLN A 124 -16.91 2.15 -14.05
CA GLN A 124 -16.93 1.16 -15.12
C GLN A 124 -18.02 0.11 -14.89
N LEU A 125 -19.28 0.54 -14.98
CA LEU A 125 -20.45 -0.31 -14.74
C LEU A 125 -20.49 -1.62 -15.57
N PRO A 126 -20.19 -1.61 -16.89
CA PRO A 126 -20.22 -2.83 -17.69
C PRO A 126 -19.18 -3.87 -17.24
N VAL A 127 -17.99 -3.40 -16.85
CA VAL A 127 -16.94 -4.28 -16.31
C VAL A 127 -17.35 -4.83 -14.94
N LEU A 128 -17.91 -3.98 -14.07
CA LEU A 128 -18.40 -4.41 -12.76
C LEU A 128 -19.50 -5.47 -12.87
N GLN A 129 -20.45 -5.31 -13.80
CA GLN A 129 -21.50 -6.30 -14.08
C GLN A 129 -20.90 -7.65 -14.46
N LEU A 130 -19.92 -7.64 -15.37
CA LEU A 130 -19.22 -8.84 -15.80
C LEU A 130 -18.42 -9.48 -14.64
N LEU A 131 -17.75 -8.69 -13.79
CA LEU A 131 -17.02 -9.23 -12.64
C LEU A 131 -17.95 -9.89 -11.62
N LEU A 132 -19.10 -9.25 -11.33
CA LEU A 132 -20.08 -9.78 -10.37
C LEU A 132 -20.84 -11.00 -10.91
N ALA A 133 -21.06 -11.09 -12.23
CA ALA A 133 -21.65 -12.28 -12.85
C ALA A 133 -20.77 -13.52 -12.72
N ASN A 134 -19.45 -13.35 -12.58
CA ASN A 134 -18.47 -14.45 -12.46
C ASN A 134 -18.05 -14.74 -11.00
N CYS A 135 -18.79 -14.23 -10.00
CA CYS A 135 -18.50 -14.46 -8.57
C CYS A 135 -19.23 -15.69 -8.02
N GLU A 136 -18.74 -16.91 -8.27
CA GLU A 136 -19.50 -18.13 -7.90
C GLU A 136 -19.09 -18.81 -6.57
N ASP A 137 -17.92 -18.53 -5.97
CA ASP A 137 -17.41 -19.38 -4.85
C ASP A 137 -17.48 -18.79 -3.42
N PHE A 138 -17.49 -17.46 -3.23
CA PHE A 138 -17.36 -16.83 -1.88
C PHE A 138 -18.48 -15.85 -1.52
N GLY A 139 -19.52 -15.83 -2.36
CA GLY A 139 -20.67 -14.95 -2.23
C GLY A 139 -20.46 -13.61 -2.93
N ILE A 140 -21.51 -13.14 -3.59
CA ILE A 140 -21.57 -11.83 -4.27
C ILE A 140 -21.48 -10.67 -3.24
N ALA A 141 -21.80 -10.92 -1.97
CA ALA A 141 -21.95 -9.89 -0.94
C ALA A 141 -20.68 -9.10 -0.60
N PRO A 142 -19.48 -9.71 -0.38
CA PRO A 142 -18.25 -8.95 -0.16
C PRO A 142 -17.84 -8.11 -1.38
N ALA A 143 -17.94 -8.67 -2.58
CA ALA A 143 -17.65 -7.96 -3.83
C ALA A 143 -18.59 -6.77 -4.05
N VAL A 144 -19.90 -6.94 -3.81
CA VAL A 144 -20.88 -5.84 -3.85
C VAL A 144 -20.57 -4.76 -2.81
N SER A 145 -20.15 -5.15 -1.60
CA SER A 145 -19.76 -4.17 -0.57
C SER A 145 -18.45 -3.44 -0.88
N ALA A 146 -17.51 -4.08 -1.59
CA ALA A 146 -16.28 -3.46 -2.06
C ALA A 146 -16.58 -2.50 -3.23
N ALA A 147 -17.42 -2.93 -4.18
CA ALA A 147 -17.91 -2.11 -5.29
C ALA A 147 -18.64 -0.85 -4.80
N ALA A 148 -19.52 -0.97 -3.79
CA ALA A 148 -20.22 0.19 -3.25
C ALA A 148 -19.27 1.22 -2.62
N ARG A 149 -18.25 0.75 -1.88
CA ARG A 149 -17.22 1.62 -1.31
C ARG A 149 -16.42 2.32 -2.40
N GLY A 150 -16.03 1.57 -3.44
CA GLY A 150 -15.37 2.11 -4.63
C GLY A 150 -16.21 3.17 -5.30
N ALA A 151 -17.48 2.88 -5.62
CA ALA A 151 -18.42 3.83 -6.23
C ALA A 151 -18.57 5.11 -5.38
N CYS A 152 -18.63 4.99 -4.05
CA CYS A 152 -18.71 6.14 -3.16
C CYS A 152 -17.42 6.98 -3.15
N ALA A 153 -16.26 6.33 -3.18
CA ALA A 153 -14.96 7.01 -3.31
C ALA A 153 -14.77 7.67 -4.69
N GLY A 154 -15.30 7.06 -5.76
CA GLY A 154 -15.27 7.60 -7.13
C GLY A 154 -16.35 8.64 -7.43
N GLY A 155 -17.39 8.74 -6.60
CA GLY A 155 -18.51 9.66 -6.81
C GLY A 155 -19.54 9.17 -7.83
N HIS A 156 -19.55 7.88 -8.16
CA HIS A 156 -20.40 7.27 -9.19
C HIS A 156 -21.78 6.86 -8.63
N LEU A 157 -22.71 7.83 -8.58
CA LEU A 157 -24.08 7.63 -8.09
C LEU A 157 -24.88 6.61 -8.92
N ASP A 158 -24.61 6.52 -10.20
CA ASP A 158 -25.19 5.56 -11.14
C ASP A 158 -24.79 4.11 -10.81
N VAL A 159 -23.51 3.86 -10.53
CA VAL A 159 -23.01 2.56 -10.09
C VAL A 159 -23.62 2.17 -8.74
N LEU A 160 -23.69 3.12 -7.80
CA LEU A 160 -24.31 2.87 -6.50
C LEU A 160 -25.81 2.56 -6.64
N ALA A 161 -26.53 3.33 -7.46
CA ALA A 161 -27.95 3.09 -7.73
C ALA A 161 -28.19 1.71 -8.37
N TRP A 162 -27.31 1.29 -9.28
CA TRP A 162 -27.38 -0.04 -9.88
C TRP A 162 -27.16 -1.16 -8.84
N LEU A 163 -26.15 -1.04 -7.97
CA LEU A 163 -25.91 -2.00 -6.88
C LEU A 163 -27.12 -2.12 -5.94
N GLN A 164 -27.81 -1.01 -5.67
CA GLN A 164 -29.01 -0.98 -4.85
C GLN A 164 -30.19 -1.67 -5.53
N GLN A 165 -30.40 -1.41 -6.83
CA GLN A 165 -31.52 -1.96 -7.59
C GLN A 165 -31.37 -3.46 -7.84
N VAL A 166 -30.18 -3.91 -8.25
CA VAL A 166 -29.95 -5.30 -8.69
C VAL A 166 -29.56 -6.21 -7.53
N HIS A 167 -28.70 -5.75 -6.63
CA HIS A 167 -28.18 -6.57 -5.53
C HIS A 167 -28.81 -6.26 -4.18
N GLY A 168 -29.82 -5.38 -4.14
CA GLY A 168 -30.47 -4.97 -2.90
C GLY A 168 -29.50 -4.31 -1.91
N TYR A 169 -28.37 -3.79 -2.41
CA TYR A 169 -27.32 -3.25 -1.55
C TYR A 169 -27.85 -2.05 -0.77
N SER A 170 -27.49 -2.00 0.52
CA SER A 170 -27.82 -0.89 1.38
C SER A 170 -26.54 -0.22 1.85
N PRO A 171 -26.33 1.08 1.54
CA PRO A 171 -25.14 1.79 1.95
C PRO A 171 -24.94 1.78 3.47
N LYS A 172 -23.68 1.80 3.87
CA LYS A 172 -23.22 1.69 5.25
C LYS A 172 -22.40 2.93 5.60
N THR A 173 -22.14 3.09 6.89
CA THR A 173 -21.20 4.10 7.43
C THR A 173 -19.90 4.20 6.64
N ARG A 174 -19.30 3.05 6.29
CA ARG A 174 -18.01 2.99 5.60
C ARG A 174 -18.06 3.60 4.20
N ASP A 175 -19.22 3.57 3.55
CA ASP A 175 -19.40 4.15 2.21
C ASP A 175 -19.47 5.69 2.30
N VAL A 176 -20.11 6.20 3.35
CA VAL A 176 -20.15 7.63 3.67
C VAL A 176 -18.74 8.15 4.01
N GLU A 177 -17.99 7.40 4.82
CA GLU A 177 -16.59 7.73 5.13
C GLU A 177 -15.69 7.70 3.90
N ALA A 178 -15.90 6.73 2.98
CA ALA A 178 -15.17 6.65 1.72
C ALA A 178 -15.44 7.87 0.83
N ALA A 179 -16.71 8.27 0.67
CA ALA A 179 -17.07 9.48 -0.06
C ALA A 179 -16.46 10.75 0.55
N ALA A 180 -16.50 10.89 1.88
CA ALA A 180 -15.92 12.03 2.57
C ALA A 180 -14.39 12.11 2.40
N ARG A 181 -13.69 10.98 2.61
CA ARG A 181 -12.23 10.92 2.50
C ARG A 181 -11.75 11.17 1.06
N ALA A 182 -12.51 10.72 0.07
CA ALA A 182 -12.24 10.99 -1.34
C ALA A 182 -12.69 12.38 -1.81
N GLY A 183 -13.36 13.16 -0.96
CA GLY A 183 -13.80 14.52 -1.30
C GLY A 183 -15.02 14.58 -2.22
N GLN A 184 -15.77 13.48 -2.36
CA GLN A 184 -16.95 13.39 -3.23
C GLN A 184 -18.16 14.04 -2.57
N VAL A 185 -18.23 15.39 -2.58
CA VAL A 185 -19.25 16.17 -1.85
C VAL A 185 -20.67 15.81 -2.26
N VAL A 186 -20.95 15.65 -3.56
CA VAL A 186 -22.30 15.33 -4.04
C VAL A 186 -22.76 13.96 -3.55
N MET A 187 -21.88 12.95 -3.63
CA MET A 187 -22.13 11.62 -3.08
C MET A 187 -22.31 11.66 -1.56
N LEU A 188 -21.44 12.40 -0.86
CA LEU A 188 -21.51 12.57 0.59
C LEU A 188 -22.83 13.22 1.01
N GLU A 189 -23.23 14.33 0.40
CA GLU A 189 -24.48 15.04 0.70
C GLU A 189 -25.70 14.16 0.37
N HIS A 190 -25.65 13.38 -0.70
CA HIS A 190 -26.67 12.37 -1.00
C HIS A 190 -26.79 11.34 0.11
N LEU A 191 -25.68 10.71 0.52
CA LEU A 191 -25.65 9.70 1.58
C LEU A 191 -26.03 10.27 2.96
N LEU A 192 -25.61 11.49 3.28
CA LEU A 192 -26.02 12.20 4.49
C LEU A 192 -27.52 12.52 4.45
N GLY A 193 -28.07 12.95 3.32
CA GLY A 193 -29.51 13.18 3.17
C GLY A 193 -30.35 11.91 3.30
N LEU A 194 -29.75 10.73 3.07
CA LEU A 194 -30.39 9.43 3.30
C LEU A 194 -30.29 8.98 4.77
N LEU A 195 -29.19 9.31 5.44
CA LEU A 195 -28.99 9.10 6.87
C LEU A 195 -29.89 9.99 7.73
N PHE A 196 -30.11 11.24 7.29
CA PHE A 196 -30.79 12.29 8.03
C PHE A 196 -31.96 12.82 7.19
N GLU A 197 -33.11 12.13 7.27
CA GLU A 197 -34.38 12.77 6.93
C GLU A 197 -34.57 13.98 7.85
N THR A 198 -34.19 15.19 7.39
CA THR A 198 -34.74 16.52 7.71
C THR A 198 -33.70 17.62 7.41
N ALA A 199 -33.98 18.46 6.39
CA ALA A 199 -33.98 19.94 6.49
C ALA A 199 -33.91 20.67 5.14
N TYR A 200 -33.49 20.07 4.02
CA TYR A 200 -33.38 20.81 2.75
C TYR A 200 -33.87 20.03 1.51
N ALA A 201 -34.94 20.57 0.93
CA ALA A 201 -35.41 20.54 -0.47
C ALA A 201 -36.50 19.52 -0.93
N PRO A 202 -37.48 20.00 -1.73
CA PRO A 202 -38.74 19.33 -2.10
C PRO A 202 -38.61 18.45 -3.36
N LEU A 203 -37.54 17.67 -3.49
CA LEU A 203 -37.39 16.75 -4.62
C LEU A 203 -38.12 15.44 -4.32
N ALA A 204 -39.33 15.33 -4.89
CA ALA A 204 -40.21 14.18 -5.04
C ALA A 204 -39.86 12.98 -4.14
N ILE A 205 -40.62 12.83 -3.05
CA ILE A 205 -40.61 11.63 -2.23
C ILE A 205 -41.18 10.50 -3.07
N THR A 206 -40.32 9.67 -3.67
CA THR A 206 -40.76 8.47 -4.39
C THR A 206 -40.91 7.30 -3.41
N PRO A 207 -41.85 6.37 -3.64
CA PRO A 207 -41.96 5.13 -2.85
C PRO A 207 -40.66 4.32 -2.84
N ALA A 208 -39.88 4.40 -3.91
CA ALA A 208 -38.54 3.81 -4.00
C ALA A 208 -37.57 4.43 -2.98
N ARG A 209 -37.56 5.77 -2.84
CA ARG A 209 -36.72 6.48 -1.87
C ARG A 209 -37.09 6.15 -0.41
N MET A 210 -38.37 6.01 -0.08
CA MET A 210 -38.79 5.61 1.28
C MET A 210 -38.38 4.16 1.63
N ARG A 211 -38.62 3.21 0.71
CA ARG A 211 -38.19 1.81 0.88
C ARG A 211 -36.69 1.72 1.07
N PHE A 212 -35.96 2.55 0.33
CA PHE A 212 -34.53 2.68 0.42
C PHE A 212 -34.06 3.21 1.78
N VAL A 213 -34.63 4.30 2.28
CA VAL A 213 -34.32 4.84 3.63
C VAL A 213 -34.59 3.81 4.72
N ALA A 214 -35.69 3.06 4.61
CA ALA A 214 -36.02 2.00 5.56
C ALA A 214 -35.01 0.84 5.51
N ALA A 215 -34.57 0.42 4.33
CA ALA A 215 -33.53 -0.61 4.18
C ALA A 215 -32.17 -0.13 4.74
N PHE A 216 -31.80 1.12 4.48
CA PHE A 216 -30.60 1.77 5.00
C PHE A 216 -30.60 1.85 6.54
N LYS A 217 -31.73 2.20 7.15
CA LYS A 217 -31.89 2.17 8.62
C LYS A 217 -31.71 0.75 9.15
N ARG A 218 -32.39 -0.25 8.58
CA ARG A 218 -32.27 -1.67 8.99
C ARG A 218 -30.86 -2.25 8.83
N ALA A 219 -30.16 -1.95 7.74
CA ALA A 219 -28.79 -2.43 7.51
C ALA A 219 -27.79 -1.92 8.57
N ASN A 220 -28.13 -0.81 9.23
CA ASN A 220 -27.32 -0.19 10.27
C ASN A 220 -27.89 -0.42 11.70
N GLU A 221 -29.03 -1.09 11.86
CA GLU A 221 -29.69 -1.36 13.15
C GLU A 221 -29.01 -2.47 13.97
N GLY A 222 -28.25 -3.39 13.33
CA GLY A 222 -27.57 -4.52 14.00
C GLY A 222 -26.04 -4.47 14.00
N ASN A 223 -25.44 -3.50 13.29
CA ASN A 223 -23.99 -3.38 13.21
C ASN A 223 -23.50 -2.54 14.40
N GLY A 224 -23.07 -3.19 15.47
CA GLY A 224 -22.58 -2.58 16.72
C GLY A 224 -21.31 -1.71 16.61
N ARG A 225 -21.10 -0.99 15.50
CA ARG A 225 -20.14 0.10 15.37
C ARG A 225 -20.84 1.28 14.67
N ARG A 226 -21.47 2.09 15.52
CA ARG A 226 -21.83 3.51 15.36
C ARG A 226 -21.03 4.18 14.22
N CYS A 227 -21.63 4.99 13.33
CA CYS A 227 -20.81 5.92 12.55
C CYS A 227 -20.05 6.76 13.57
N ASN A 228 -18.74 6.55 13.64
CA ASN A 228 -17.94 7.25 14.60
C ASN A 228 -17.88 8.69 14.11
N ARG A 229 -18.70 9.57 14.68
CA ARG A 229 -18.78 10.99 14.29
C ARG A 229 -17.40 11.62 14.18
N ARG A 230 -16.48 11.19 15.03
CA ARG A 230 -15.04 11.50 14.96
C ARG A 230 -14.40 11.08 13.64
N LEU A 231 -14.53 9.82 13.21
CA LEU A 231 -13.97 9.34 11.94
C LEU A 231 -14.59 10.04 10.72
N LEU A 232 -15.90 10.25 10.71
CA LEU A 232 -16.56 10.98 9.62
C LEU A 232 -16.10 12.44 9.57
N LEU A 233 -16.02 13.12 10.71
CA LEU A 233 -15.52 14.49 10.77
C LEU A 233 -14.07 14.58 10.30
N LEU A 234 -13.20 13.66 10.73
CA LEU A 234 -11.81 13.60 10.27
C LEU A 234 -11.72 13.32 8.75
N ALA A 235 -12.56 12.43 8.22
CA ALA A 235 -12.64 12.17 6.78
C ALA A 235 -13.04 13.44 6.01
N MET A 236 -14.02 14.20 6.52
CA MET A 236 -14.45 15.48 5.91
C MET A 236 -13.39 16.56 6.01
N ILE A 237 -12.72 16.70 7.17
CA ILE A 237 -11.60 17.64 7.35
C ILE A 237 -10.48 17.31 6.37
N HIS A 238 -10.17 16.02 6.17
CA HIS A 238 -9.09 15.61 5.30
C HIS A 238 -9.45 15.76 3.80
N GLY A 239 -10.60 15.24 3.37
CA GLY A 239 -10.94 15.08 1.95
C GLY A 239 -11.90 16.12 1.36
N CYS A 240 -12.83 16.70 2.14
CA CYS A 240 -13.84 17.62 1.61
C CYS A 240 -13.38 19.08 1.60
N PRO A 241 -13.89 19.95 0.71
CA PRO A 241 -13.59 21.38 0.77
C PRO A 241 -14.13 22.02 2.06
N VAL A 242 -13.55 23.17 2.46
CA VAL A 242 -13.89 23.88 3.70
C VAL A 242 -15.37 24.23 3.81
N GLU A 243 -16.06 24.48 2.69
CA GLU A 243 -17.50 24.77 2.70
C GLU A 243 -18.35 23.58 3.14
N ALA A 244 -18.02 22.37 2.67
CA ALA A 244 -18.68 21.15 3.14
C ALA A 244 -18.39 20.89 4.62
N LEU A 245 -17.15 21.16 5.07
CA LEU A 245 -16.80 21.10 6.49
C LEU A 245 -17.64 22.07 7.32
N ARG A 246 -17.72 23.36 6.93
CA ARG A 246 -18.48 24.40 7.63
C ARG A 246 -19.95 24.03 7.82
N ARG A 247 -20.58 23.49 6.76
CA ARG A 247 -21.98 23.05 6.80
C ARG A 247 -22.21 21.97 7.85
N HIS A 248 -21.32 21.00 7.96
CA HIS A 248 -21.54 19.79 8.76
C HIS A 248 -20.80 19.75 10.11
N TYR A 249 -19.88 20.67 10.37
CA TYR A 249 -19.11 20.73 11.62
C TYR A 249 -19.99 21.01 12.84
N SER A 250 -20.90 21.98 12.70
CA SER A 250 -21.71 22.51 13.80
C SER A 250 -23.13 21.95 13.85
N CYS A 251 -23.52 21.06 12.93
CA CYS A 251 -24.83 20.39 12.98
C CYS A 251 -24.98 19.66 14.32
N ARG A 252 -25.61 20.31 15.30
CA ARG A 252 -26.18 19.68 16.51
C ARG A 252 -27.28 18.69 16.06
N PRO A 253 -27.58 17.65 16.85
CA PRO A 253 -28.33 16.49 16.40
C PRO A 253 -29.64 16.82 15.66
N PRO A 254 -29.93 16.07 14.58
CA PRO A 254 -30.57 14.77 14.78
C PRO A 254 -29.62 13.61 14.49
N TRP A 255 -28.32 13.74 14.80
CA TRP A 255 -27.42 12.61 15.09
C TRP A 255 -27.83 11.89 16.39
N ARG A 256 -29.11 11.54 16.55
CA ARG A 256 -29.56 10.64 17.62
C ARG A 256 -29.08 9.24 17.27
N TRP A 257 -27.84 8.93 17.64
CA TRP A 257 -27.50 7.57 17.98
C TRP A 257 -28.42 7.19 19.14
N ARG A 258 -29.39 6.29 18.94
CA ARG A 258 -30.12 5.70 20.06
C ARG A 258 -29.09 4.98 20.93
N LEU A 259 -28.60 5.67 21.95
CA LEU A 259 -27.97 5.03 23.09
C LEU A 259 -29.07 4.22 23.77
N GLY A 260 -28.78 2.95 24.04
CA GLY A 260 -29.75 1.98 24.55
C GLY A 260 -30.52 2.53 25.75
N GLY A 261 -31.83 2.64 25.58
CA GLY A 261 -32.76 2.44 26.69
C GLY A 261 -33.15 0.97 26.66
N ALA A 262 -33.05 0.31 27.81
CA ALA A 262 -33.65 -1.01 28.03
C ALA A 262 -35.11 -1.03 27.52
N PRO A 263 -35.66 -2.19 27.10
CA PRO A 263 -37.03 -2.27 26.63
C PRO A 263 -37.99 -2.07 27.82
N GLY A 264 -38.33 -0.82 28.10
CA GLY A 264 -39.42 -0.43 28.99
C GLY A 264 -40.68 -0.21 28.17
N VAL A 265 -41.53 -1.23 28.13
CA VAL A 265 -43.00 -1.17 27.93
C VAL A 265 -43.49 -0.30 26.76
N ALA A 266 -43.64 -0.92 25.58
CA ALA A 266 -44.71 -0.62 24.61
C ALA A 266 -44.80 -1.72 23.53
N VAL A 267 -44.99 -2.98 23.94
CA VAL A 267 -45.54 -4.02 23.07
C VAL A 267 -46.89 -4.42 23.66
N ALA A 268 -47.94 -3.70 23.30
CA ALA A 268 -49.30 -4.06 23.71
C ALA A 268 -50.40 -3.56 22.74
N ALA A 269 -50.12 -3.27 21.47
CA ALA A 269 -51.17 -2.78 20.56
C ALA A 269 -51.14 -3.30 19.11
N ALA A 270 -50.32 -4.31 18.79
CA ALA A 270 -50.24 -4.81 17.40
C ALA A 270 -50.25 -6.35 17.27
N ALA A 271 -50.68 -7.07 18.31
CA ALA A 271 -50.79 -8.53 18.30
C ALA A 271 -52.16 -9.03 18.82
N ALA A 272 -53.22 -8.26 18.56
CA ALA A 272 -54.61 -8.64 18.87
C ALA A 272 -55.49 -8.74 17.61
N ALA A 273 -54.87 -8.88 16.42
CA ALA A 273 -55.56 -8.99 15.14
C ALA A 273 -55.00 -10.12 14.28
N ALA A 274 -54.91 -11.33 14.82
CA ALA A 274 -54.91 -12.57 14.04
C ALA A 274 -55.04 -13.80 14.96
N ALA A 275 -56.02 -14.64 14.64
CA ALA A 275 -56.26 -16.01 15.10
C ALA A 275 -57.09 -16.18 16.40
N GLY A 276 -58.33 -16.61 16.20
CA GLY A 276 -59.31 -16.90 17.24
C GLY A 276 -59.04 -18.19 18.01
N ASN A 277 -59.67 -18.21 19.20
CA ASN A 277 -60.19 -19.34 19.97
C ASN A 277 -59.40 -20.67 20.01
N TRP A 278 -58.90 -20.97 21.20
CA TRP A 278 -59.45 -22.08 22.00
C TRP A 278 -59.22 -21.76 23.49
N GLU A 279 -60.02 -22.41 24.32
CA GLU A 279 -60.48 -21.99 25.63
C GLU A 279 -59.81 -22.84 26.73
N VAL A 280 -59.84 -22.33 27.98
CA VAL A 280 -59.83 -23.04 29.27
C VAL A 280 -58.51 -23.17 30.07
N ALA A 281 -58.67 -22.74 31.34
CA ALA A 281 -58.04 -23.12 32.63
C ALA A 281 -56.86 -22.32 33.19
N ASP A 282 -57.22 -21.35 34.05
CA ASP A 282 -56.89 -21.25 35.48
C ASP A 282 -55.60 -21.89 36.00
N SER A 283 -54.77 -21.09 36.69
CA SER A 283 -54.64 -21.13 38.17
C SER A 283 -53.48 -20.25 38.68
N ASN A 284 -53.75 -19.55 39.80
CA ASN A 284 -52.84 -19.02 40.83
C ASN A 284 -52.12 -17.67 40.52
N ALA A 285 -52.44 -16.51 41.12
CA ALA A 285 -52.74 -16.14 42.52
C ALA A 285 -51.69 -16.75 43.48
N GLU A 286 -50.97 -16.08 44.37
CA GLU A 286 -51.28 -14.88 45.13
C GLU A 286 -50.07 -14.62 46.08
N LEU A 287 -50.00 -13.40 46.61
CA LEU A 287 -49.44 -13.01 47.92
C LEU A 287 -47.94 -12.65 48.08
N ALA A 288 -47.82 -11.55 48.83
CA ALA A 288 -46.69 -10.71 49.14
C ALA A 288 -46.18 -10.98 50.57
N GLU A 289 -45.34 -10.06 51.07
CA GLU A 289 -44.78 -9.96 52.43
C GLU A 289 -43.44 -10.70 52.59
N GLU A 290 -42.39 -10.19 53.23
CA GLU A 290 -42.13 -9.00 54.03
C GLU A 290 -40.59 -8.98 54.28
N ARG A 291 -39.95 -7.81 54.35
CA ARG A 291 -38.86 -7.48 55.31
C ARG A 291 -38.17 -6.14 54.97
N THR A 292 -38.72 -5.10 55.60
CA THR A 292 -38.04 -4.09 56.44
C THR A 292 -36.58 -3.67 56.17
N GLU A 293 -36.48 -2.37 55.85
CA GLU A 293 -35.39 -1.36 55.86
C GLU A 293 -34.52 -1.28 57.16
N PRO A 294 -33.41 -0.45 57.29
CA PRO A 294 -33.23 0.90 56.70
C PRO A 294 -31.82 1.41 56.29
N GLU A 295 -31.87 2.65 55.83
CA GLU A 295 -30.98 3.56 55.11
C GLU A 295 -29.59 3.89 55.71
N ALA A 296 -28.63 4.25 54.83
CA ALA A 296 -27.83 5.47 55.00
C ALA A 296 -27.09 5.89 53.69
N SER A 297 -27.19 7.19 53.37
CA SER A 297 -26.27 7.98 52.53
C SER A 297 -26.41 7.95 51.00
N ARG A 298 -27.35 8.73 50.45
CA ARG A 298 -27.24 9.32 49.11
C ARG A 298 -27.37 10.84 49.15
N ARG A 299 -26.27 11.53 48.84
CA ARG A 299 -26.27 12.96 48.48
C ARG A 299 -26.89 13.14 47.09
N PRO A 300 -27.54 14.28 46.79
CA PRO A 300 -28.19 14.50 45.50
C PRO A 300 -27.12 14.87 44.45
N GLY A 301 -26.73 13.89 43.63
CA GLY A 301 -25.96 14.16 42.42
C GLY A 301 -26.89 14.71 41.35
N GLY A 302 -26.78 16.00 41.05
CA GLY A 302 -27.45 16.62 39.90
C GLY A 302 -27.07 15.89 38.62
N GLY A 303 -28.07 15.28 37.97
CA GLY A 303 -27.90 14.60 36.70
C GLY A 303 -27.53 15.57 35.59
N GLN A 304 -26.25 15.65 35.26
CA GLN A 304 -25.82 16.02 33.92
C GLN A 304 -25.46 14.74 33.16
N GLN A 305 -26.46 14.17 32.50
CA GLN A 305 -26.24 13.19 31.43
C GLN A 305 -25.73 13.94 30.19
N GLN A 306 -24.42 14.22 30.18
CA GLN A 306 -23.69 14.61 28.98
C GLN A 306 -23.14 13.33 28.32
N SER A 307 -23.44 13.15 27.04
CA SER A 307 -23.19 11.92 26.29
C SER A 307 -21.71 11.72 25.96
N ALA A 308 -21.15 10.56 26.32
CA ALA A 308 -19.76 10.12 26.12
C ALA A 308 -19.16 10.23 24.68
N THR A 309 -19.92 10.62 23.66
CA THR A 309 -19.44 10.79 22.28
C THR A 309 -18.90 12.19 21.97
N ASP A 310 -19.34 13.22 22.70
CA ASP A 310 -18.86 14.61 22.51
C ASP A 310 -17.55 14.88 23.27
N GLU A 311 -17.25 14.11 24.32
CA GLU A 311 -16.00 14.22 25.08
C GLU A 311 -14.77 13.91 24.22
N GLY A 312 -14.85 12.90 23.34
CA GLY A 312 -13.71 12.52 22.48
C GLY A 312 -13.34 13.56 21.42
N LEU A 313 -14.30 14.34 20.91
CA LEU A 313 -14.07 15.39 19.90
C LEU A 313 -13.50 16.68 20.50
N SER A 314 -13.90 16.99 21.73
CA SER A 314 -13.44 18.16 22.49
C SER A 314 -12.21 17.86 23.34
N SER A 315 -11.84 16.57 23.45
CA SER A 315 -10.60 16.13 24.10
C SER A 315 -9.37 16.72 23.42
N SER A 316 -8.27 16.85 24.16
CA SER A 316 -6.98 17.27 23.61
C SER A 316 -6.56 16.42 22.41
N ALA A 317 -6.70 15.10 22.50
CA ALA A 317 -6.40 14.17 21.40
C ALA A 317 -7.30 14.40 20.17
N GLY A 318 -8.60 14.64 20.38
CA GLY A 318 -9.54 14.93 19.28
C GLY A 318 -9.26 16.24 18.56
N LEU A 319 -8.75 17.25 19.26
CA LEU A 319 -8.33 18.52 18.66
C LEU A 319 -7.04 18.36 17.85
N VAL A 320 -6.06 17.61 18.37
CA VAL A 320 -4.82 17.30 17.64
C VAL A 320 -5.13 16.57 16.33
N GLU A 321 -5.98 15.56 16.36
CA GLU A 321 -6.34 14.81 15.15
C GLU A 321 -7.03 15.68 14.10
N GLN A 322 -7.88 16.61 14.53
CA GLN A 322 -8.52 17.57 13.62
C GLN A 322 -7.50 18.53 13.01
N ALA A 323 -6.53 19.02 13.78
CA ALA A 323 -5.46 19.87 13.28
C ALA A 323 -4.54 19.11 12.29
N ALA A 324 -4.14 17.89 12.63
CA ALA A 324 -3.36 17.01 11.77
C ALA A 324 -4.11 16.67 10.47
N ALA A 325 -5.40 16.37 10.55
CA ALA A 325 -6.24 16.11 9.36
C ALA A 325 -6.38 17.35 8.48
N ALA A 326 -6.48 18.54 9.07
CA ALA A 326 -6.62 19.80 8.34
C ALA A 326 -5.31 20.20 7.65
N VAL A 327 -4.19 20.18 8.38
CA VAL A 327 -2.87 20.50 7.80
C VAL A 327 -2.41 19.44 6.81
N GLY A 328 -2.80 18.17 6.99
CA GLY A 328 -2.54 17.10 6.03
C GLY A 328 -3.63 16.94 4.98
N SER A 329 -4.56 17.90 4.84
CA SER A 329 -5.70 17.77 3.94
C SER A 329 -5.27 17.65 2.46
N ALA A 330 -5.94 16.76 1.72
CA ALA A 330 -5.77 16.58 0.29
C ALA A 330 -6.27 17.79 -0.55
N THR A 331 -7.05 18.69 0.04
CA THR A 331 -7.59 19.86 -0.66
C THR A 331 -6.69 21.08 -0.51
N ARG A 332 -6.60 21.94 -1.53
CA ARG A 332 -5.86 23.22 -1.48
C ARG A 332 -6.38 24.22 -0.44
N CYS A 333 -7.61 24.05 0.06
CA CYS A 333 -8.22 24.92 1.08
C CYS A 333 -7.81 24.57 2.53
N TRP A 334 -6.71 23.84 2.73
CA TRP A 334 -6.21 23.41 4.05
C TRP A 334 -6.01 24.59 5.02
N ALA A 335 -5.50 25.72 4.54
CA ALA A 335 -5.32 26.93 5.35
C ALA A 335 -6.66 27.46 5.87
N ALA A 336 -7.67 27.55 5.00
CA ALA A 336 -9.01 27.98 5.38
C ALA A 336 -9.69 27.02 6.38
N LYS A 337 -9.34 25.72 6.35
CA LYS A 337 -9.80 24.75 7.36
C LYS A 337 -9.15 25.01 8.71
N LEU A 338 -7.84 25.29 8.73
CA LEU A 338 -7.13 25.64 9.97
C LEU A 338 -7.66 26.94 10.56
N ASP A 339 -7.92 27.96 9.74
CA ASP A 339 -8.55 29.22 10.18
C ASP A 339 -9.95 28.98 10.77
N PHE A 340 -10.74 28.11 10.13
CA PHE A 340 -12.04 27.71 10.64
C PHE A 340 -11.94 27.01 12.00
N LEU A 341 -11.02 26.06 12.16
CA LEU A 341 -10.78 25.37 13.44
C LEU A 341 -10.29 26.33 14.52
N ARG A 342 -9.36 27.23 14.18
CA ARG A 342 -8.87 28.30 15.06
C ARG A 342 -10.01 29.17 15.58
N HIS A 343 -10.90 29.62 14.69
CA HIS A 343 -12.08 30.38 15.09
C HIS A 343 -12.99 29.58 16.02
N ARG A 344 -13.15 28.29 15.77
CA ARG A 344 -14.08 27.43 16.51
C ARG A 344 -13.58 27.00 17.89
N TRP A 345 -12.28 26.81 18.06
CA TRP A 345 -11.64 26.43 19.31
C TRP A 345 -11.23 27.64 20.16
N GLY A 346 -11.05 28.79 19.51
CA GLY A 346 -10.40 29.97 20.07
C GLY A 346 -8.88 29.92 19.84
N GLY A 347 -8.28 31.08 19.55
CA GLY A 347 -6.86 31.21 19.21
C GLY A 347 -5.93 30.60 20.26
N ALA A 348 -6.18 30.85 21.54
CA ALA A 348 -5.36 30.31 22.63
C ALA A 348 -5.34 28.78 22.68
N VAL A 349 -6.49 28.12 22.45
CA VAL A 349 -6.58 26.64 22.43
C VAL A 349 -5.88 26.10 21.19
N PHE A 350 -6.07 26.75 20.05
CA PHE A 350 -5.42 26.39 18.80
C PHE A 350 -3.90 26.44 18.92
N ASP A 351 -3.35 27.51 19.49
CA ASP A 351 -1.92 27.69 19.67
C ASP A 351 -1.34 26.67 20.68
N GLN A 352 -2.09 26.34 21.74
CA GLN A 352 -1.70 25.29 22.69
C GLN A 352 -1.63 23.90 22.03
N VAL A 353 -2.54 23.60 21.10
CA VAL A 353 -2.54 22.33 20.35
C VAL A 353 -1.35 22.27 19.40
N LEU A 354 -1.09 23.34 18.65
CA LEU A 354 0.06 23.39 17.73
C LEU A 354 1.39 23.25 18.46
N ARG A 355 1.54 23.89 19.63
CA ARG A 355 2.77 23.85 20.43
C ARG A 355 2.93 22.58 21.28
N GLY A 356 1.97 21.65 21.24
CA GLY A 356 1.99 20.44 22.05
C GLY A 356 1.75 20.67 23.55
N VAL A 357 1.46 21.89 23.98
CA VAL A 357 1.06 22.22 25.37
C VAL A 357 -0.24 21.49 25.73
N ARG A 358 -1.14 21.36 24.75
CA ARG A 358 -2.37 20.57 24.86
C ARG A 358 -2.26 19.33 23.98
N GLY A 359 -2.22 18.15 24.60
CA GLY A 359 -2.12 16.86 23.91
C GLY A 359 -0.73 16.23 23.94
N GLY A 360 0.31 17.00 24.28
CA GLY A 360 1.69 16.53 24.39
C GLY A 360 2.53 16.80 23.14
N LEU A 361 3.85 16.67 23.29
CA LEU A 361 4.82 16.91 22.21
C LEU A 361 4.69 15.89 21.06
N GLU A 362 4.47 14.61 21.37
CA GLU A 362 4.22 13.57 20.36
C GLU A 362 3.01 13.91 19.46
N ALA A 363 1.97 14.47 20.08
CA ALA A 363 0.75 14.86 19.40
C ALA A 363 0.98 16.04 18.44
N SER A 364 1.78 17.03 18.85
CA SER A 364 2.27 18.11 17.97
C SER A 364 3.15 17.56 16.85
N ALA A 365 4.03 16.61 17.15
CA ALA A 365 4.88 15.97 16.14
C ALA A 365 4.06 15.23 15.07
N GLY A 366 2.91 14.67 15.44
CA GLY A 366 1.93 14.12 14.49
C GLY A 366 1.32 15.16 13.53
N ILE A 367 1.17 16.42 13.96
CA ILE A 367 0.71 17.52 13.10
C ILE A 367 1.78 17.88 12.07
N TRP A 368 3.05 17.95 12.50
CA TRP A 368 4.19 18.18 11.62
C TRP A 368 4.35 17.06 10.59
N ALA A 369 4.26 15.79 11.00
CA ALA A 369 4.27 14.65 10.08
C ALA A 369 3.13 14.72 9.06
N ALA A 370 1.93 15.13 9.48
CA ALA A 370 0.80 15.28 8.57
C ALA A 370 1.01 16.39 7.54
N ALA A 371 1.70 17.48 7.89
CA ALA A 371 2.03 18.56 6.97
C ALA A 371 3.09 18.19 5.94
N ALA A 372 3.92 17.19 6.22
CA ALA A 372 4.99 16.73 5.33
C ALA A 372 4.52 15.74 4.23
N ARG A 373 3.25 15.28 4.25
CA ARG A 373 2.70 14.32 3.27
C ARG A 373 2.20 14.93 1.96
N PRO A 374 1.47 16.07 1.96
CA PRO A 374 0.91 16.64 0.74
C PRO A 374 1.98 17.16 -0.22
N ALA A 375 1.71 17.19 -1.52
CA ALA A 375 2.66 17.69 -2.53
C ALA A 375 3.12 19.14 -2.31
N ASP A 376 2.32 19.96 -1.62
CA ASP A 376 2.63 21.33 -1.18
C ASP A 376 3.22 21.38 0.25
N ALA A 377 3.92 20.33 0.68
CA ALA A 377 4.46 20.18 2.03
C ALA A 377 5.29 21.37 2.50
N LEU A 378 6.19 21.89 1.65
CA LEU A 378 7.05 23.02 2.02
C LEU A 378 6.27 24.26 2.46
N GLU A 379 5.16 24.58 1.78
CA GLU A 379 4.29 25.72 2.14
C GLU A 379 3.62 25.50 3.51
N ARG A 380 3.16 24.28 3.76
CA ARG A 380 2.50 23.88 5.01
C ARG A 380 3.47 23.88 6.19
N LEU A 381 4.69 23.40 5.99
CA LEU A 381 5.77 23.43 6.99
C LEU A 381 6.20 24.86 7.31
N ARG A 382 6.32 25.73 6.30
CA ARG A 382 6.57 27.17 6.49
C ARG A 382 5.45 27.87 7.24
N TRP A 383 4.20 27.52 6.95
CA TRP A 383 3.05 28.02 7.70
C TRP A 383 3.12 27.56 9.16
N LEU A 384 3.31 26.26 9.43
CA LEU A 384 3.40 25.72 10.78
C LEU A 384 4.51 26.37 11.61
N ARG A 385 5.70 26.58 11.03
CA ARG A 385 6.80 27.25 11.73
C ARG A 385 6.43 28.68 12.17
N ARG A 386 5.80 29.45 11.28
CA ARG A 386 5.35 30.82 11.58
C ARG A 386 4.33 30.84 12.72
N GLU A 387 3.37 29.93 12.70
CA GLU A 387 2.31 29.86 13.72
C GLU A 387 2.80 29.26 15.05
N HIS A 388 3.74 28.32 15.02
CA HIS A 388 4.32 27.74 16.23
C HIS A 388 5.11 28.78 17.03
N GLY A 389 5.76 29.74 16.35
CA GLY A 389 6.40 30.92 16.95
C GLY A 389 7.83 30.72 17.46
N GLY A 390 8.47 29.59 17.13
CA GLY A 390 9.83 29.24 17.60
C GLY A 390 9.91 28.91 19.10
N GLY A 391 10.70 27.90 19.47
CA GLY A 391 10.88 27.49 20.88
C GLY A 391 11.70 26.20 21.00
N GLY A 392 12.21 25.92 22.22
CA GLY A 392 13.17 24.82 22.46
C GLY A 392 12.66 23.41 22.12
N PHE A 393 11.35 23.20 22.03
CA PHE A 393 10.74 21.90 21.68
C PHE A 393 10.46 21.72 20.18
N LEU A 394 10.79 22.72 19.35
CA LEU A 394 10.55 22.66 17.90
C LEU A 394 11.39 21.54 17.26
N ALA A 395 12.63 21.37 17.70
CA ALA A 395 13.56 20.37 17.16
C ALA A 395 13.03 18.93 17.29
N ASP A 396 12.37 18.58 18.40
CA ASP A 396 11.77 17.26 18.58
C ASP A 396 10.45 17.10 17.82
N ALA A 397 9.64 18.16 17.74
CA ALA A 397 8.37 18.13 17.02
C ALA A 397 8.54 17.91 15.51
N VAL A 398 9.65 18.37 14.92
CA VAL A 398 9.91 18.20 13.48
C VAL A 398 10.50 16.84 13.10
N LYS A 399 11.02 16.05 14.04
CA LYS A 399 11.65 14.74 13.76
C LYS A 399 10.73 13.81 12.93
N PRO A 400 9.44 13.63 13.27
CA PRO A 400 8.54 12.82 12.43
C PRO A 400 8.26 13.39 11.05
N ALA A 401 8.26 14.71 10.89
CA ALA A 401 8.14 15.34 9.56
C ALA A 401 9.38 15.13 8.70
N ALA A 402 10.56 15.14 9.32
CA ALA A 402 11.82 14.85 8.65
C ALA A 402 11.86 13.39 8.17
N LEU A 403 11.45 12.44 9.01
CA LEU A 403 11.30 11.03 8.61
C LEU A 403 10.31 10.88 7.45
N GLN A 404 9.18 11.61 7.48
CA GLN A 404 8.20 11.58 6.39
C GLN A 404 8.77 12.17 5.09
N ALA A 405 9.43 13.33 5.15
CA ALA A 405 10.06 13.96 4.00
C ALA A 405 11.16 13.07 3.39
N ALA A 406 11.97 12.45 4.25
CA ALA A 406 12.96 11.46 3.84
C ALA A 406 12.29 10.29 3.12
N SER A 407 11.23 9.71 3.70
CA SER A 407 10.46 8.61 3.11
C SER A 407 9.70 8.95 1.83
N GLU A 408 9.61 10.23 1.45
CA GLU A 408 8.94 10.65 0.22
C GLU A 408 9.94 11.21 -0.81
N GLY A 409 11.26 11.13 -0.55
CA GLY A 409 12.29 11.66 -1.43
C GLY A 409 12.31 13.19 -1.53
N ARG A 410 11.82 13.88 -0.50
CA ARG A 410 11.60 15.32 -0.49
C ARG A 410 12.77 16.08 0.12
N ALA A 411 13.87 16.14 -0.63
CA ALA A 411 15.14 16.74 -0.19
C ALA A 411 15.01 18.22 0.21
N ALA A 412 14.19 19.01 -0.49
CA ALA A 412 14.01 20.45 -0.19
C ALA A 412 13.29 20.67 1.15
N GLU A 413 12.28 19.87 1.43
CA GLU A 413 11.53 19.87 2.69
C GLU A 413 12.41 19.40 3.84
N LEU A 414 13.19 18.33 3.64
CA LEU A 414 14.14 17.86 4.64
C LEU A 414 15.20 18.92 4.94
N ARG A 415 15.74 19.58 3.90
CA ARG A 415 16.69 20.68 4.04
C ARG A 415 16.12 21.83 4.86
N TYR A 416 14.89 22.24 4.58
CA TYR A 416 14.20 23.28 5.35
C TYR A 416 14.02 22.89 6.82
N LEU A 417 13.59 21.64 7.10
CA LEU A 417 13.44 21.16 8.47
C LEU A 417 14.77 21.13 9.22
N TRP A 418 15.85 20.77 8.53
CA TRP A 418 17.20 20.72 9.08
C TRP A 418 17.76 22.12 9.37
N ASP A 419 17.82 22.99 8.36
CA ASP A 419 18.49 24.30 8.46
C ASP A 419 17.68 25.31 9.25
N GLU A 420 16.37 25.34 9.02
CA GLU A 420 15.54 26.46 9.42
C GLU A 420 14.66 26.14 10.64
N CYS A 421 14.25 24.88 10.83
CA CYS A 421 13.44 24.48 11.99
C CYS A 421 14.26 24.05 13.21
N GLY A 422 15.60 24.20 13.18
CA GLY A 422 16.50 23.93 14.31
C GLY A 422 17.01 22.49 14.38
N GLY A 423 17.18 21.84 13.23
CA GLY A 423 17.64 20.46 13.12
C GLY A 423 19.15 20.32 13.03
N ALA A 424 19.92 20.90 13.95
CA ALA A 424 21.27 20.39 14.21
C ALA A 424 21.12 19.06 14.97
N TRP A 425 20.66 18.02 14.28
CA TRP A 425 20.47 16.70 14.85
C TRP A 425 21.85 16.03 14.92
N GLU A 426 22.55 16.23 16.02
CA GLU A 426 23.85 15.59 16.34
C GLU A 426 23.69 14.12 16.79
N ASP A 427 22.45 13.61 16.79
CA ASP A 427 22.08 12.26 17.18
C ASP A 427 22.23 11.29 16.00
N ASP A 428 23.33 10.54 15.97
CA ASP A 428 23.65 9.56 14.92
C ASP A 428 22.51 8.53 14.74
N ASP A 429 21.82 8.12 15.82
CA ASP A 429 20.66 7.20 15.75
C ASP A 429 19.48 7.81 14.97
N PHE A 430 19.30 9.12 15.07
CA PHE A 430 18.26 9.80 14.30
C PHE A 430 18.63 9.89 12.82
N VAL A 431 19.90 10.12 12.50
CA VAL A 431 20.38 10.13 11.12
C VAL A 431 20.26 8.74 10.49
N HIS A 432 20.60 7.66 11.21
CA HIS A 432 20.35 6.29 10.76
C HIS A 432 18.86 6.02 10.48
N ARG A 433 17.97 6.51 11.35
CA ARG A 433 16.52 6.42 11.10
C ARG A 433 16.08 7.22 9.89
N LEU A 434 16.69 8.36 9.58
CA LEU A 434 16.40 9.13 8.36
C LEU A 434 16.83 8.36 7.11
N VAL A 435 18.01 7.75 7.11
CA VAL A 435 18.48 6.91 5.99
C VAL A 435 17.52 5.74 5.76
N GLY A 436 17.15 5.03 6.84
CA GLY A 436 16.20 3.92 6.78
C GLY A 436 14.79 4.34 6.34
N ALA A 437 14.29 5.48 6.84
CA ALA A 437 12.99 6.03 6.45
C ALA A 437 12.97 6.39 4.97
N ALA A 438 14.06 6.96 4.46
CA ALA A 438 14.19 7.29 3.06
C ALA A 438 14.04 6.05 2.16
N GLY A 439 14.39 4.85 2.64
CA GLY A 439 14.28 3.60 1.87
C GLY A 439 12.91 2.93 1.92
N CYS A 440 11.98 3.45 2.73
CA CYS A 440 10.63 2.92 2.87
C CYS A 440 9.62 3.56 1.89
N GLY A 441 10.07 4.50 1.07
CA GLY A 441 9.27 5.41 0.25
C GLY A 441 8.72 4.87 -1.06
N GLY A 442 8.01 3.75 -1.08
CA GLY A 442 7.32 3.23 -2.28
C GLY A 442 6.07 4.01 -2.71
N GLY A 443 6.03 5.33 -2.48
CA GLY A 443 4.89 6.19 -2.81
C GLY A 443 5.05 6.84 -4.19
N ALA A 444 4.00 6.77 -5.01
CA ALA A 444 3.96 7.16 -6.43
C ALA A 444 4.22 8.66 -6.76
N GLY A 445 4.80 9.45 -5.85
CA GLY A 445 5.08 10.88 -6.03
C GLY A 445 6.55 11.29 -5.94
N GLY A 446 7.45 10.39 -5.55
CA GLY A 446 8.90 10.66 -5.54
C GLY A 446 9.46 10.48 -6.95
N GLY A 447 9.91 11.56 -7.60
CA GLY A 447 10.71 11.42 -8.81
C GLY A 447 12.01 10.68 -8.52
N ALA A 448 12.52 9.89 -9.46
CA ALA A 448 13.73 9.06 -9.30
C ALA A 448 15.01 9.83 -8.87
N GLY A 449 14.99 11.16 -8.83
CA GLY A 449 16.08 12.00 -8.31
C GLY A 449 15.88 12.53 -6.88
N GLY A 450 14.70 12.38 -6.29
CA GLY A 450 14.39 12.91 -4.96
C GLY A 450 15.08 12.14 -3.84
N ASP A 451 15.11 10.82 -3.93
CA ASP A 451 15.68 9.94 -2.90
C ASP A 451 17.21 10.01 -2.85
N ALA A 452 17.88 10.10 -4.01
CA ALA A 452 19.32 10.34 -4.08
C ALA A 452 19.69 11.73 -3.53
N GLY A 453 18.87 12.76 -3.80
CA GLY A 453 19.06 14.10 -3.23
C GLY A 453 18.91 14.13 -1.71
N VAL A 454 18.05 13.28 -1.14
CA VAL A 454 17.94 13.10 0.32
C VAL A 454 19.22 12.46 0.88
N LEU A 455 19.75 11.40 0.24
CA LEU A 455 20.99 10.77 0.70
C LEU A 455 22.20 11.71 0.58
N GLN A 456 22.30 12.45 -0.52
CA GLN A 456 23.33 13.46 -0.69
C GLN A 456 23.24 14.54 0.40
N LEU A 457 22.03 15.03 0.71
CA LEU A 457 21.83 16.01 1.78
C LEU A 457 22.26 15.45 3.14
N LEU A 458 21.96 14.18 3.42
CA LEU A 458 22.38 13.49 4.65
C LEU A 458 23.90 13.29 4.68
N ALA A 459 24.55 13.00 3.54
CA ALA A 459 26.01 12.89 3.43
C ALA A 459 26.72 14.24 3.60
N GLU A 460 26.14 15.34 3.11
CA GLU A 460 26.70 16.69 3.23
C GLU A 460 26.63 17.25 4.66
N ARG A 461 25.68 16.76 5.47
CA ARG A 461 25.31 17.40 6.75
C ARG A 461 25.36 16.50 7.97
N GLY A 462 25.12 15.21 7.79
CA GLY A 462 25.27 14.21 8.82
C GLY A 462 26.72 13.77 8.87
N ASN A 463 27.21 13.49 10.08
CA ASN A 463 28.47 12.75 10.28
C ASN A 463 28.29 11.24 10.00
N ALA A 464 27.17 10.85 9.40
CA ALA A 464 26.74 9.46 9.31
C ALA A 464 27.53 8.68 8.26
N ALA A 465 28.21 7.63 8.71
CA ALA A 465 28.75 6.61 7.84
C ALA A 465 27.57 5.80 7.25
N PHE A 466 27.46 5.76 5.92
CA PHE A 466 26.51 4.89 5.25
C PHE A 466 27.02 3.45 5.34
N THR A 467 26.26 2.51 5.88
CA THR A 467 26.69 1.10 6.00
C THR A 467 25.97 0.21 4.98
N VAL A 468 26.49 -1.02 4.79
CA VAL A 468 25.83 -2.07 3.96
C VAL A 468 24.40 -2.38 4.39
N LEU A 469 24.04 -2.18 5.67
CA LEU A 469 22.68 -2.39 6.16
C LEU A 469 21.67 -1.43 5.52
N HIS A 470 22.10 -0.23 5.13
CA HIS A 470 21.23 0.70 4.41
C HIS A 470 20.93 0.18 2.99
N ALA A 471 21.93 -0.36 2.30
CA ALA A 471 21.74 -1.01 0.99
C ALA A 471 20.85 -2.25 1.11
N TRP A 472 21.03 -3.07 2.14
CA TRP A 472 20.19 -4.24 2.41
C TRP A 472 18.72 -3.86 2.68
N ASN A 473 18.50 -2.83 3.50
CA ASN A 473 17.14 -2.35 3.77
C ASN A 473 16.46 -1.80 2.51
N GLU A 474 17.19 -1.07 1.67
CA GLU A 474 16.68 -0.52 0.40
C GLU A 474 16.18 -1.63 -0.53
N VAL A 475 16.99 -2.66 -0.67
CA VAL A 475 16.67 -3.78 -1.51
C VAL A 475 15.49 -4.56 -0.89
N ARG A 476 15.46 -4.79 0.42
CA ARG A 476 14.34 -5.50 1.09
C ARG A 476 12.99 -4.79 0.99
N THR A 477 12.95 -3.47 0.86
CA THR A 477 11.69 -2.70 0.75
C THR A 477 11.10 -2.68 -0.66
N GLY A 478 11.82 -3.21 -1.66
CA GLY A 478 11.35 -3.32 -3.05
C GLY A 478 11.87 -2.25 -4.01
N ASN A 479 12.91 -1.51 -3.61
CA ASN A 479 13.51 -0.40 -4.37
C ASN A 479 14.86 -0.77 -5.02
N GLY A 480 15.15 -2.05 -5.22
CA GLY A 480 16.46 -2.56 -5.64
C GLY A 480 16.92 -2.23 -7.08
N THR A 481 16.30 -1.24 -7.74
CA THR A 481 16.54 -0.91 -9.17
C THR A 481 16.76 0.59 -9.42
N GLY A 482 17.01 1.37 -8.38
CA GLY A 482 17.08 2.83 -8.45
C GLY A 482 18.47 3.43 -8.25
N THR A 483 18.64 4.67 -8.74
CA THR A 483 19.80 5.58 -8.56
C THR A 483 20.29 5.72 -7.13
N ARG A 484 19.38 5.52 -6.18
CA ARG A 484 19.67 5.48 -4.76
C ARG A 484 20.53 4.29 -4.34
N LEU A 485 20.21 3.10 -4.84
CA LEU A 485 21.01 1.92 -4.52
C LEU A 485 22.40 2.04 -5.15
N GLU A 486 22.50 2.56 -6.39
CA GLU A 486 23.78 2.89 -7.02
C GLU A 486 24.62 3.81 -6.11
N TRP A 487 24.02 4.90 -5.63
CA TRP A 487 24.70 5.82 -4.72
C TRP A 487 25.15 5.14 -3.41
N LEU A 488 24.33 4.27 -2.81
CA LEU A 488 24.70 3.51 -1.61
C LEU A 488 25.81 2.50 -1.91
N VAL A 489 25.80 1.85 -3.08
CA VAL A 489 26.84 0.93 -3.52
C VAL A 489 28.18 1.66 -3.73
N GLU A 490 28.16 2.93 -4.12
CA GLU A 490 29.36 3.76 -4.25
C GLU A 490 29.85 4.31 -2.91
N ASN A 491 28.95 4.77 -2.05
CA ASN A 491 29.30 5.60 -0.89
C ASN A 491 29.25 4.87 0.47
N ALA A 492 28.70 3.65 0.54
CA ALA A 492 28.65 2.93 1.80
C ALA A 492 30.02 2.40 2.24
N THR A 493 30.38 2.60 3.50
CA THR A 493 31.51 1.96 4.15
C THR A 493 31.16 0.50 4.48
N GLY A 494 32.18 -0.36 4.48
CA GLY A 494 32.06 -1.76 4.91
C GLY A 494 32.02 -1.93 6.43
N GLU A 495 32.16 -0.84 7.18
CA GLU A 495 32.10 -0.84 8.64
C GLU A 495 30.65 -0.91 9.08
N VAL A 496 30.32 -1.93 9.86
CA VAL A 496 29.01 -2.08 10.48
C VAL A 496 29.11 -1.43 11.86
N ASP A 497 28.65 -0.19 11.99
CA ASP A 497 28.48 0.42 13.31
C ASP A 497 27.26 -0.24 13.97
N MET A 498 27.51 -1.21 14.86
CA MET A 498 26.52 -2.15 15.38
C MET A 498 26.43 -2.05 16.89
N ASP A 499 25.83 -0.97 17.37
CA ASP A 499 25.55 -0.84 18.79
C ASP A 499 24.22 -1.45 19.25
N GLU A 500 23.31 -1.99 18.39
CA GLU A 500 22.00 -2.40 18.97
C GLU A 500 21.22 -3.65 18.50
N TRP A 501 21.50 -4.38 17.42
CA TRP A 501 20.65 -5.53 17.04
C TRP A 501 21.44 -6.85 16.88
N ASP A 502 21.43 -7.63 17.97
CA ASP A 502 21.91 -9.03 18.11
C ASP A 502 23.42 -9.29 17.88
N GLN A 503 24.21 -9.12 18.95
CA GLN A 503 25.60 -9.59 19.05
C GLN A 503 25.79 -11.10 18.77
N GLN A 504 24.70 -11.88 18.67
CA GLN A 504 24.72 -13.33 18.41
C GLN A 504 24.68 -13.70 16.92
N ASN A 505 24.45 -12.76 15.99
CA ASN A 505 24.26 -13.06 14.56
C ASN A 505 25.01 -12.08 13.65
N VAL A 506 26.31 -11.87 13.91
CA VAL A 506 27.16 -11.00 13.10
C VAL A 506 27.37 -11.62 11.71
N VAL A 507 26.62 -11.14 10.72
CA VAL A 507 26.83 -11.50 9.31
C VAL A 507 27.96 -10.62 8.76
N PRO A 508 29.04 -11.21 8.19
CA PRO A 508 30.13 -10.43 7.60
C PRO A 508 29.63 -9.49 6.49
N PRO A 509 30.26 -8.31 6.30
CA PRO A 509 29.87 -7.36 5.25
C PRO A 509 29.80 -7.97 3.85
N ASP A 510 30.74 -8.85 3.51
CA ASP A 510 30.80 -9.54 2.22
C ASP A 510 29.57 -10.42 1.97
N VAL A 511 29.05 -11.06 3.03
CA VAL A 511 27.84 -11.89 2.96
C VAL A 511 26.61 -11.01 2.78
N LEU A 512 26.55 -9.85 3.46
CA LEU A 512 25.47 -8.89 3.31
C LEU A 512 25.42 -8.29 1.90
N TRP A 513 26.58 -7.95 1.31
CA TRP A 513 26.66 -7.50 -0.07
C TRP A 513 26.20 -8.59 -1.05
N GLY A 514 26.50 -9.86 -0.77
CA GLY A 514 25.91 -11.02 -1.46
C GLY A 514 24.38 -11.00 -1.43
N CYS A 515 23.79 -10.83 -0.24
CA CYS A 515 22.33 -10.76 -0.11
C CYS A 515 21.73 -9.53 -0.85
N VAL A 516 22.39 -8.37 -0.78
CA VAL A 516 22.00 -7.16 -1.52
C VAL A 516 21.97 -7.44 -3.01
N TRP A 517 23.01 -8.08 -3.55
CA TRP A 517 23.09 -8.44 -4.96
C TRP A 517 21.96 -9.38 -5.36
N GLU A 518 21.74 -10.46 -4.60
CA GLU A 518 20.71 -11.45 -4.92
C GLU A 518 19.32 -10.81 -4.97
N GLU A 519 18.96 -10.01 -3.96
CA GLU A 519 17.62 -9.41 -3.92
C GLU A 519 17.47 -8.26 -4.94
N ALA A 520 18.53 -7.52 -5.26
CA ALA A 520 18.52 -6.55 -6.36
C ALA A 520 18.30 -7.25 -7.72
N ALA A 521 18.99 -8.37 -7.96
CA ALA A 521 18.82 -9.20 -9.15
C ALA A 521 17.39 -9.77 -9.25
N ARG A 522 16.81 -10.28 -8.14
CA ARG A 522 15.40 -10.74 -8.09
C ARG A 522 14.39 -9.65 -8.40
N GLN A 523 14.71 -8.40 -8.07
CA GLN A 523 13.87 -7.25 -8.36
C GLN A 523 14.07 -6.70 -9.77
N GLY A 524 15.02 -7.25 -10.53
CA GLY A 524 15.33 -6.83 -11.89
C GLY A 524 16.13 -5.54 -11.92
N ALA A 525 17.19 -5.44 -11.10
CA ALA A 525 18.23 -4.43 -11.26
C ALA A 525 18.79 -4.45 -12.68
N ASP A 526 19.17 -3.28 -13.18
CA ASP A 526 19.79 -3.16 -14.49
C ASP A 526 21.26 -3.62 -14.46
N VAL A 527 21.80 -3.87 -15.65
CA VAL A 527 23.17 -4.39 -15.80
C VAL A 527 24.22 -3.43 -15.21
N PRO A 528 24.13 -2.09 -15.36
CA PRO A 528 25.07 -1.16 -14.73
C PRO A 528 25.16 -1.31 -13.20
N LEU A 529 24.02 -1.36 -12.51
CA LEU A 529 24.01 -1.54 -11.06
C LEU A 529 24.57 -2.90 -10.62
N LEU A 530 24.22 -3.97 -11.33
CA LEU A 530 24.76 -5.32 -11.05
C LEU A 530 26.28 -5.40 -11.27
N ARG A 531 26.79 -4.67 -12.27
CA ARG A 531 28.24 -4.51 -12.48
C ARG A 531 28.89 -3.72 -11.36
N ALA A 532 28.31 -2.59 -10.95
CA ALA A 532 28.82 -1.78 -9.85
C ALA A 532 28.91 -2.57 -8.54
N LEU A 533 27.90 -3.38 -8.22
CA LEU A 533 27.93 -4.27 -7.05
C LEU A 533 29.06 -5.30 -7.14
N ARG A 534 29.36 -5.84 -8.32
CA ARG A 534 30.46 -6.80 -8.51
C ARG A 534 31.83 -6.11 -8.44
N GLU A 535 32.01 -5.03 -9.18
CA GLU A 535 33.31 -4.33 -9.29
C GLU A 535 33.71 -3.63 -7.98
N LEU A 536 32.76 -2.99 -7.31
CA LEU A 536 33.05 -2.22 -6.09
C LEU A 536 33.01 -3.09 -4.82
N ARG A 537 32.24 -4.19 -4.81
CA ARG A 537 32.02 -5.01 -3.60
C ARG A 537 32.46 -6.47 -3.73
N GLY A 538 32.98 -6.89 -4.89
CA GLY A 538 33.55 -8.23 -5.09
C GLY A 538 32.54 -9.39 -5.03
N VAL A 539 31.25 -9.11 -5.26
CA VAL A 539 30.18 -10.09 -5.13
C VAL A 539 30.10 -11.02 -6.36
N PRO A 540 30.02 -12.35 -6.18
CA PRO A 540 29.88 -13.30 -7.29
C PRO A 540 28.48 -13.22 -7.94
N ILE A 541 28.40 -13.61 -9.22
CA ILE A 541 27.15 -13.61 -9.99
C ILE A 541 26.28 -14.82 -9.59
N ASP A 542 25.07 -14.57 -9.06
CA ASP A 542 24.03 -15.60 -8.90
C ASP A 542 23.02 -15.57 -10.07
N LEU A 543 23.24 -16.46 -11.05
CA LEU A 543 22.33 -16.63 -12.20
C LEU A 543 20.89 -16.98 -11.80
N GLY A 544 20.70 -17.68 -10.67
CA GLY A 544 19.38 -18.08 -10.20
C GLY A 544 18.54 -16.87 -9.81
N ALA A 545 19.09 -15.99 -8.97
CA ALA A 545 18.46 -14.74 -8.58
C ALA A 545 18.20 -13.81 -9.77
N LEU A 546 19.15 -13.73 -10.72
CA LEU A 546 19.00 -12.92 -11.94
C LEU A 546 17.87 -13.42 -12.84
N ALA A 547 17.69 -14.74 -12.95
CA ALA A 547 16.61 -15.33 -13.74
C ALA A 547 15.22 -15.02 -13.15
N GLU A 548 15.10 -14.78 -11.84
CA GLU A 548 13.79 -14.48 -11.21
C GLU A 548 13.20 -13.14 -11.69
N GLY A 549 14.02 -12.09 -11.79
CA GLY A 549 13.55 -10.72 -12.08
C GLY A 549 14.18 -10.03 -13.29
N GLY A 550 15.34 -10.50 -13.75
CA GLY A 550 16.16 -9.86 -14.76
C GLY A 550 15.62 -9.96 -16.19
N SER A 551 16.31 -9.24 -17.08
CA SER A 551 16.12 -9.26 -18.53
C SER A 551 16.93 -10.39 -19.18
N GLU A 552 16.61 -10.73 -20.43
CA GLU A 552 17.39 -11.72 -21.18
C GLU A 552 18.79 -11.17 -21.50
N GLU A 553 18.92 -9.87 -21.76
CA GLU A 553 20.22 -9.21 -21.92
C GLU A 553 21.09 -9.30 -20.66
N ALA A 554 20.47 -9.17 -19.46
CA ALA A 554 21.21 -9.32 -18.21
C ALA A 554 21.68 -10.77 -18.02
N LEU A 555 20.85 -11.76 -18.38
CA LEU A 555 21.23 -13.17 -18.36
C LEU A 555 22.38 -13.46 -19.33
N GLU A 556 22.36 -12.87 -20.52
CA GLU A 556 23.45 -13.04 -21.49
C GLU A 556 24.75 -12.39 -21.04
N TRP A 557 24.68 -11.19 -20.46
CA TRP A 557 25.84 -10.57 -19.83
C TRP A 557 26.41 -11.47 -18.73
N ALA A 558 25.57 -11.93 -17.79
CA ALA A 558 25.99 -12.77 -16.69
C ALA A 558 26.61 -14.10 -17.16
N ALA A 559 26.05 -14.70 -18.22
CA ALA A 559 26.59 -15.91 -18.82
C ALA A 559 27.97 -15.70 -19.44
N ALA A 560 28.14 -14.62 -20.21
CA ALA A 560 29.42 -14.28 -20.84
C ALA A 560 30.52 -14.03 -19.79
N GLU A 561 30.18 -13.37 -18.67
CA GLU A 561 31.12 -13.14 -17.57
C GLU A 561 31.55 -14.45 -16.90
N LEU A 562 30.61 -15.34 -16.60
CA LEU A 562 30.91 -16.64 -15.99
C LEU A 562 31.70 -17.57 -16.93
N GLU A 563 31.44 -17.50 -18.24
CA GLU A 563 32.25 -18.19 -19.26
C GLU A 563 33.68 -17.65 -19.29
N GLN A 564 33.87 -16.33 -19.20
CA GLN A 564 35.19 -15.71 -19.16
C GLN A 564 35.95 -16.06 -17.88
N GLU A 565 35.29 -16.05 -16.71
CA GLU A 565 35.88 -16.48 -15.44
C GLU A 565 36.34 -17.95 -15.50
N ALA A 566 35.50 -18.83 -16.05
CA ALA A 566 35.84 -20.24 -16.23
C ALA A 566 37.04 -20.43 -17.18
N GLN A 567 37.09 -19.68 -18.28
CA GLN A 567 38.21 -19.71 -19.22
C GLN A 567 39.50 -19.18 -18.59
N ALA A 568 39.42 -18.09 -17.82
CA ALA A 568 40.56 -17.53 -17.10
C ALA A 568 41.07 -18.48 -16.02
N ALA A 569 40.18 -19.12 -15.26
CA ALA A 569 40.53 -20.14 -14.27
C ALA A 569 41.18 -21.36 -14.92
N ALA A 570 40.65 -21.83 -16.06
CA ALA A 570 41.22 -22.93 -16.82
C ALA A 570 42.61 -22.58 -17.38
N ALA A 571 42.81 -21.35 -17.88
CA ALA A 571 44.11 -20.87 -18.35
C ALA A 571 45.13 -20.74 -17.21
N ALA A 572 44.72 -20.22 -16.05
CA ALA A 572 45.56 -20.13 -14.86
C ALA A 572 45.96 -21.52 -14.34
N ALA A 573 45.03 -22.47 -14.31
CA ALA A 573 45.30 -23.84 -13.91
C ALA A 573 46.24 -24.54 -14.91
N ALA A 574 46.05 -24.33 -16.22
CA ALA A 574 46.97 -24.84 -17.24
C ALA A 574 48.38 -24.25 -17.11
N ALA A 575 48.51 -22.96 -16.81
CA ALA A 575 49.80 -22.31 -16.55
C ALA A 575 50.48 -22.83 -15.28
N ALA A 576 49.71 -23.05 -14.20
CA ALA A 576 50.22 -23.64 -12.96
C ALA A 576 50.74 -25.07 -13.17
N VAL A 577 50.05 -25.87 -13.98
CA VAL A 577 50.47 -27.23 -14.35
C VAL A 577 51.72 -27.20 -15.23
N GLN A 578 51.83 -26.27 -16.18
CA GLN A 578 53.06 -26.09 -16.97
C GLN A 578 54.26 -25.71 -16.09
N ALA A 579 54.05 -24.86 -15.08
CA ALA A 579 55.08 -24.49 -14.12
C ALA A 579 55.48 -25.68 -13.21
N GLN A 580 54.52 -26.46 -12.71
CA GLN A 580 54.79 -27.66 -11.90
C GLN A 580 55.44 -28.80 -12.69
N ALA A 581 55.05 -28.98 -13.97
CA ALA A 581 55.66 -29.96 -14.87
C ALA A 581 57.13 -29.63 -15.21
N ALA A 582 57.55 -28.37 -15.07
CA ALA A 582 58.95 -27.97 -15.18
C ALA A 582 59.78 -28.35 -13.92
N GLU A 583 59.13 -28.58 -12.77
CA GLU A 583 59.79 -28.90 -11.48
C GLU A 583 59.70 -30.39 -11.06
N GLN A 584 58.73 -31.17 -11.55
CA GLN A 584 58.49 -32.54 -11.06
C GLN A 584 58.52 -33.64 -12.15
N ALA A 585 59.03 -34.82 -11.77
CA ALA A 585 59.21 -36.00 -12.63
C ALA A 585 57.86 -36.64 -13.08
N PRO A 586 57.80 -37.34 -14.24
CA PRO A 586 56.59 -37.60 -15.04
C PRO A 586 55.55 -38.60 -14.47
N ALA A 587 55.56 -38.89 -13.17
CA ALA A 587 54.75 -39.96 -12.57
C ALA A 587 53.37 -39.54 -12.03
N GLN A 588 53.02 -38.24 -12.01
CA GLN A 588 51.77 -37.72 -11.39
C GLN A 588 50.72 -37.15 -12.37
N ALA A 589 50.94 -37.28 -13.68
CA ALA A 589 50.09 -36.67 -14.71
C ALA A 589 48.57 -36.99 -14.64
N PRO A 590 48.10 -38.23 -14.37
CA PRO A 590 46.67 -38.52 -14.36
C PRO A 590 45.92 -38.00 -13.12
N GLU A 591 46.58 -37.93 -11.95
CA GLU A 591 45.98 -37.37 -10.73
C GLU A 591 45.88 -35.84 -10.81
N GLN A 592 46.86 -35.18 -11.41
CA GLN A 592 46.84 -33.73 -11.67
C GLN A 592 45.72 -33.34 -12.66
N GLN A 593 45.42 -34.21 -13.64
CA GLN A 593 44.35 -33.98 -14.60
C GLN A 593 42.95 -34.17 -14.01
N ALA A 594 42.77 -35.09 -13.05
CA ALA A 594 41.52 -35.20 -12.28
C ALA A 594 41.32 -34.02 -11.31
N GLN A 595 42.40 -33.49 -10.73
CA GLN A 595 42.36 -32.28 -9.90
C GLN A 595 42.03 -31.01 -10.72
N LEU A 596 42.46 -30.95 -11.99
CA LEU A 596 42.08 -29.91 -12.96
C LEU A 596 40.57 -29.91 -13.27
N GLU A 597 39.98 -31.09 -13.47
CA GLU A 597 38.53 -31.22 -13.71
C GLU A 597 37.70 -30.86 -12.46
N ALA A 598 38.23 -31.12 -11.25
CA ALA A 598 37.60 -30.74 -9.99
C ALA A 598 37.77 -29.26 -9.62
N ALA A 599 38.86 -28.61 -10.04
CA ALA A 599 39.17 -27.21 -9.74
C ALA A 599 38.47 -26.20 -10.69
N GLY A 600 37.91 -26.66 -11.82
CA GLY A 600 37.16 -25.84 -12.78
C GLY A 600 35.75 -25.40 -12.33
N GLY A 601 35.48 -25.38 -11.02
CA GLY A 601 34.13 -25.22 -10.43
C GLY A 601 33.48 -23.83 -10.53
N GLY A 602 34.09 -22.89 -11.25
CA GLY A 602 33.61 -21.50 -11.39
C GLY A 602 32.86 -21.21 -12.70
N GLY A 603 32.30 -22.23 -13.36
CA GLY A 603 31.59 -22.07 -14.64
C GLY A 603 30.07 -21.97 -14.52
N LEU A 604 29.39 -21.74 -15.66
CA LEU A 604 27.94 -21.81 -15.78
C LEU A 604 27.42 -23.14 -15.22
N ARG A 605 26.83 -23.08 -14.03
CA ARG A 605 26.21 -24.23 -13.37
C ARG A 605 24.75 -24.36 -13.79
N ALA A 606 24.28 -25.61 -13.89
CA ALA A 606 22.85 -25.87 -13.97
C ALA A 606 22.15 -25.38 -12.68
N LEU A 607 20.96 -24.81 -12.85
CA LEU A 607 20.18 -24.33 -11.71
C LEU A 607 19.66 -25.51 -10.88
N GLN A 608 19.61 -25.33 -9.57
CA GLN A 608 18.99 -26.27 -8.65
C GLN A 608 17.46 -26.28 -8.84
N PRO A 609 16.76 -27.40 -8.56
CA PRO A 609 15.31 -27.47 -8.69
C PRO A 609 14.55 -26.37 -7.94
N GLN A 610 15.07 -25.92 -6.80
CA GLN A 610 14.50 -24.82 -6.02
C GLN A 610 14.65 -23.46 -6.72
N GLU A 611 15.76 -23.21 -7.40
CA GLU A 611 15.99 -21.99 -8.19
C GLU A 611 15.02 -21.94 -9.38
N VAL A 612 14.87 -23.06 -10.10
CA VAL A 612 13.89 -23.17 -11.20
C VAL A 612 12.46 -22.92 -10.73
N TRP A 613 12.10 -23.46 -9.56
CA TRP A 613 10.78 -23.22 -8.96
C TRP A 613 10.57 -21.75 -8.59
N ARG A 614 11.60 -21.07 -8.07
CA ARG A 614 11.55 -19.63 -7.78
C ARG A 614 11.32 -18.81 -9.05
N VAL A 615 12.06 -19.07 -10.13
CA VAL A 615 11.87 -18.39 -11.42
C VAL A 615 10.46 -18.61 -11.98
N LYS A 616 9.94 -19.85 -11.88
CA LYS A 616 8.57 -20.17 -12.30
C LYS A 616 7.51 -19.41 -11.49
N ASN A 617 7.68 -19.31 -10.19
CA ASN A 617 6.77 -18.57 -9.31
C ASN A 617 6.87 -17.06 -9.48
N ALA A 618 8.08 -16.55 -9.70
CA ALA A 618 8.30 -15.17 -10.08
C ALA A 618 7.58 -14.88 -11.40
N GLY A 619 7.42 -15.86 -12.29
CA GLY A 619 6.64 -15.76 -13.51
C GLY A 619 7.43 -15.25 -14.71
N ASN A 620 8.76 -15.35 -14.67
CA ASN A 620 9.66 -14.99 -15.76
C ASN A 620 9.77 -16.14 -16.77
N LEU A 621 8.80 -16.25 -17.68
CA LEU A 621 8.76 -17.33 -18.67
C LEU A 621 9.88 -17.20 -19.70
N ALA A 622 10.26 -15.96 -20.04
CA ALA A 622 11.38 -15.66 -20.92
C ALA A 622 12.73 -16.17 -20.37
N ALA A 623 13.01 -15.91 -19.09
CA ALA A 623 14.20 -16.46 -18.45
C ALA A 623 14.17 -17.99 -18.45
N LEU A 624 13.01 -18.61 -18.21
CA LEU A 624 12.89 -20.08 -18.29
C LEU A 624 13.13 -20.62 -19.70
N THR A 625 12.64 -19.95 -20.75
CA THR A 625 12.91 -20.35 -22.13
C THR A 625 14.37 -20.21 -22.48
N TRP A 626 15.00 -19.13 -22.05
CA TRP A 626 16.43 -18.89 -22.22
C TRP A 626 17.28 -19.96 -21.52
N LEU A 627 16.99 -20.23 -20.23
CA LEU A 627 17.68 -21.25 -19.44
C LEU A 627 17.54 -22.65 -20.04
N ARG A 628 16.35 -23.00 -20.57
CA ARG A 628 16.13 -24.28 -21.27
C ARG A 628 16.92 -24.36 -22.57
N GLY A 629 16.99 -23.27 -23.33
CA GLY A 629 17.78 -23.20 -24.57
C GLY A 629 19.27 -23.48 -24.36
N ARG A 630 19.81 -23.10 -23.19
CA ARG A 630 21.20 -23.38 -22.79
C ARG A 630 21.38 -24.69 -22.00
N GLY A 631 20.33 -25.48 -21.81
CA GLY A 631 20.43 -26.75 -21.06
C GLY A 631 20.70 -26.59 -19.55
N LEU A 632 20.42 -25.41 -18.99
CA LEU A 632 20.71 -25.08 -17.58
C LEU A 632 19.56 -25.42 -16.63
N VAL A 633 18.47 -25.99 -17.14
CA VAL A 633 17.33 -26.44 -16.35
C VAL A 633 17.41 -27.96 -16.19
N PRO A 634 17.47 -28.48 -14.96
CA PRO A 634 17.43 -29.93 -14.73
C PRO A 634 16.14 -30.53 -15.31
N PRO A 635 16.18 -31.79 -15.79
CA PRO A 635 14.97 -32.47 -16.22
C PRO A 635 13.98 -32.50 -15.06
N LEU A 636 12.82 -31.86 -15.24
CA LEU A 636 11.72 -31.93 -14.29
C LEU A 636 11.27 -33.40 -14.29
N GLU A 637 11.57 -34.14 -13.23
CA GLU A 637 10.97 -35.46 -13.05
C GLU A 637 9.43 -35.33 -13.05
N PRO A 638 8.73 -36.27 -13.70
CA PRO A 638 7.31 -36.17 -14.04
C PRO A 638 6.36 -36.04 -12.86
#